data_AF-A0A166XE79-F1
#
_entry.id   AF-A0A166XE79-F1
#
_cell.length_a   1.000
_cell.length_b   1.000
_cell.length_c   1.000
_cell.angle_alpha   90.00
_cell.angle_beta   90.00
_cell.angle_gamma   90.00
#
_symmetry.space_group_name_H-M   'P 1'
#
loop_
_entity.id
_entity.type
_entity.pdbx_description
1 polymer ?
#
loop_
_entity_poly.entity_id
_entity_poly.type
_entity_poly.pdbx_seq_one_letter_code
_entity_poly.pdbx_strand_id
1 'polypeptide(L)'
;MRRPSLDLSEPSRNIEESNGDPSDGHAMDLDLDLDFAMSPTDQDTRDQDARIYSPPPRIADRFYRPSHARRRDSAASSRRNSISSAHSRCSSIHASSAHPDQQSKYLAQHLRRASFLEDRRARLADRAAHAEKVRLRAALAKAAPRGQASEEKALAAQQARERNLAEIAATCAEEVRKAKQVAEQTKGKRELEVARIKSQLEERMAEAQRRREELLSKNTSRKVRVNSASRKPVDVLDHLGQREARNLSDQDAAHTIQSWWRGLVRKRAVDEFNSLGLSIDSIRDTDFDTVATLLAQENVLHVAARLLRLCGLQEGEPNSVAEMAACRTFMSAFLILGQPNKVLSTKEDSIDSNADDNVAAATNRLPAADLNNPQLQDLISKAKDLLITFENILTWLTPGNRYTIPPSMRNAIPEAYAVFYNAFIAWKSRDSNALVEVMVMQFVELDAIYQTVKESTDDAAAALYRQSIEQSQLMLIVRIKRLAGQEKGKKLIFKAVAEARKARKAKKQITGDTRPRVADNSAGDASATANSLVSPESQTLTPPSTPLSRGQAHSTSQQLSFAPKAGLMGLIPDNRVVVHELAINKEYQIPTEDYVEQQAAMTRPVWAHMRATAQADDQEANFRIFLNMASNIRDKLQRLLKPGNSMYNLIGEILDPELAERQFYLGNFSYEKFFAAMASLLPKLCAPFRDDEVNTLIREKLNDGNVIDRVEALLGFIDVMLCDYVNYLMRMAAPQLIESAAQYEAKRFAQEIAAGEVRFSVAENAWREAVNKVMAEVQRRDPEGINHPKSRPTASRFYAQMLVDVFTALSLPASPEQVPEMLRLDIARITKVSTMVQRIITVGAVLLQCKNLLKRDVRSQWKTEASRVLAVLENEHPSLDTALDGTMAALEAGRSMPAATRTQLRQLVRKVLESSREMARTGIEPTQPVLRLLLTRLRGNILARLVPGSSSANEKVKAANSAGEKLASLGLSEFVDRVRQISDLLDKVGSVDRAAHSTWWDAVAIKVQQETIES
;
A
#
# COMPACT_ATOMS: atom_id res chain seq x y z
N MET A 1 -61.71 -18.64 34.86
CA MET A 1 -63.04 -18.03 34.59
C MET A 1 -62.86 -16.78 33.72
N ARG A 2 -63.89 -16.41 32.94
CA ARG A 2 -64.16 -15.10 32.27
C ARG A 2 -63.02 -14.38 31.47
N ARG A 3 -63.21 -14.36 30.15
CA ARG A 3 -62.84 -13.32 29.14
C ARG A 3 -63.92 -12.19 29.12
N PRO A 4 -63.89 -11.11 28.29
CA PRO A 4 -63.16 -10.78 27.03
C PRO A 4 -62.09 -9.67 27.22
N SER A 5 -61.54 -8.90 26.26
CA SER A 5 -61.82 -8.55 24.83
C SER A 5 -60.50 -8.45 24.01
N LEU A 6 -60.39 -8.39 22.67
CA LEU A 6 -60.94 -7.58 21.54
C LEU A 6 -60.53 -6.09 21.56
N ASP A 7 -60.00 -5.46 20.50
CA ASP A 7 -59.61 -5.85 19.11
C ASP A 7 -58.78 -4.67 18.50
N LEU A 8 -58.10 -4.61 17.32
CA LEU A 8 -57.72 -5.42 16.12
C LEU A 8 -56.55 -4.64 15.42
N SER A 9 -55.85 -4.96 14.31
CA SER A 9 -55.77 -6.07 13.33
C SER A 9 -54.45 -5.97 12.52
N GLU A 10 -53.90 -7.08 12.01
CA GLU A 10 -53.03 -7.12 10.81
C GLU A 10 -53.84 -7.58 9.58
N PRO A 11 -53.31 -7.39 8.34
CA PRO A 11 -53.68 -8.28 7.23
C PRO A 11 -52.48 -8.81 6.43
N SER A 12 -52.49 -10.12 6.16
CA SER A 12 -51.72 -10.74 5.07
C SER A 12 -52.46 -11.97 4.53
N ARG A 13 -52.58 -12.09 3.19
CA ARG A 13 -52.97 -13.33 2.48
C ARG A 13 -52.74 -13.24 0.97
N ASN A 14 -52.46 -14.39 0.37
CA ASN A 14 -52.23 -14.59 -1.07
C ASN A 14 -53.56 -14.87 -1.80
N ILE A 15 -53.54 -14.89 -3.15
CA ILE A 15 -53.77 -16.12 -3.96
C ILE A 15 -53.48 -15.86 -5.47
N GLU A 16 -53.13 -16.95 -6.15
CA GLU A 16 -53.04 -17.30 -7.60
C GLU A 16 -53.83 -16.44 -8.65
N GLU A 17 -53.61 -16.50 -9.98
CA GLU A 17 -52.63 -17.18 -10.88
C GLU A 17 -52.68 -16.51 -12.28
N SER A 18 -51.63 -16.66 -13.11
CA SER A 18 -51.74 -16.99 -14.56
C SER A 18 -50.34 -17.12 -15.20
N ASN A 19 -50.20 -18.03 -16.17
CA ASN A 19 -48.98 -18.20 -16.99
C ASN A 19 -49.16 -17.54 -18.37
N GLY A 20 -48.08 -17.05 -18.98
CA GLY A 20 -48.11 -16.54 -20.36
C GLY A 20 -46.78 -15.99 -20.86
N ASP A 21 -46.11 -16.76 -21.73
CA ASP A 21 -44.85 -16.44 -22.42
C ASP A 21 -44.72 -17.41 -23.62
N PRO A 22 -44.03 -17.12 -24.74
CA PRO A 22 -43.48 -15.85 -25.25
C PRO A 22 -44.03 -15.49 -26.67
N SER A 23 -43.53 -14.42 -27.33
CA SER A 23 -43.07 -14.42 -28.75
C SER A 23 -42.69 -13.02 -29.29
N ASP A 24 -41.64 -12.98 -30.12
CA ASP A 24 -41.26 -12.01 -31.17
C ASP A 24 -41.80 -10.56 -31.21
N GLY A 25 -40.87 -9.62 -31.01
CA GLY A 25 -40.26 -8.90 -32.14
C GLY A 25 -41.01 -7.73 -32.80
N HIS A 26 -40.56 -6.50 -32.54
CA HIS A 26 -39.97 -5.64 -33.59
C HIS A 26 -39.20 -4.45 -32.98
N ALA A 27 -38.15 -4.00 -33.67
CA ALA A 27 -37.37 -2.82 -33.27
C ALA A 27 -37.91 -1.52 -33.92
N MET A 28 -37.74 -0.40 -33.23
CA MET A 28 -37.68 0.95 -33.80
C MET A 28 -36.69 1.79 -33.00
N ASP A 29 -35.70 2.36 -33.69
CA ASP A 29 -34.79 3.35 -33.13
C ASP A 29 -35.50 4.69 -32.91
N LEU A 30 -35.01 5.47 -31.94
CA LEU A 30 -35.24 6.91 -31.87
C LEU A 30 -34.12 7.59 -31.08
N ASP A 31 -33.00 7.84 -31.77
CA ASP A 31 -31.91 8.68 -31.26
C ASP A 31 -32.42 10.10 -30.95
N LEU A 32 -31.93 10.68 -29.86
CA LEU A 32 -31.94 12.12 -29.66
C LEU A 32 -30.68 12.54 -28.89
N ASP A 33 -29.64 12.92 -29.63
CA ASP A 33 -28.39 13.44 -29.08
C ASP A 33 -28.59 14.71 -28.23
N LEU A 34 -27.83 14.83 -27.14
CA LEU A 34 -27.59 16.10 -26.47
C LEU A 34 -26.21 16.08 -25.79
N ASP A 35 -25.32 16.95 -26.28
CA ASP A 35 -23.90 16.96 -25.92
C ASP A 35 -23.64 17.25 -24.43
N PHE A 36 -22.67 16.52 -23.87
CA PHE A 36 -21.96 16.93 -22.64
C PHE A 36 -20.48 17.13 -22.92
N ALA A 37 -20.06 18.40 -22.98
CA ALA A 37 -18.66 18.77 -23.10
C ALA A 37 -17.89 18.47 -21.79
N MET A 38 -16.88 17.60 -21.86
CA MET A 38 -15.93 17.39 -20.77
C MET A 38 -14.76 18.39 -20.89
N SER A 39 -14.55 19.19 -19.85
CA SER A 39 -13.37 20.04 -19.70
C SER A 39 -12.23 19.25 -19.04
N PRO A 40 -10.96 19.40 -19.48
CA PRO A 40 -9.84 18.61 -18.95
C PRO A 40 -9.40 19.04 -17.55
N THR A 41 -8.73 18.14 -16.85
CA THR A 41 -8.03 18.39 -15.57
C THR A 41 -6.53 18.55 -15.82
N ASP A 42 -5.95 19.67 -15.40
CA ASP A 42 -4.50 19.88 -15.37
C ASP A 42 -3.88 19.31 -14.09
N GLN A 43 -2.88 18.43 -14.23
CA GLN A 43 -1.57 18.50 -13.56
C GLN A 43 -0.75 17.22 -13.83
N ASP A 44 0.24 17.33 -14.72
CA ASP A 44 1.63 16.97 -14.38
C ASP A 44 2.61 17.66 -15.34
N THR A 45 3.86 17.86 -14.92
CA THR A 45 4.75 18.87 -15.52
C THR A 45 5.84 18.35 -16.44
N ARG A 46 6.10 19.11 -17.52
CA ARG A 46 7.40 19.39 -18.18
C ARG A 46 8.44 18.25 -18.23
N ASP A 47 8.63 17.68 -19.43
CA ASP A 47 9.87 17.92 -20.21
C ASP A 47 9.89 17.19 -21.56
N GLN A 48 9.90 17.96 -22.67
CA GLN A 48 10.55 17.62 -23.94
C GLN A 48 10.43 18.72 -25.00
N ASP A 49 11.57 19.06 -25.59
CA ASP A 49 11.88 19.58 -26.94
C ASP A 49 10.78 20.24 -27.81
N ALA A 50 11.15 21.38 -28.39
CA ALA A 50 10.38 22.12 -29.40
C ALA A 50 10.18 21.33 -30.71
N ARG A 51 9.19 20.43 -30.72
CA ARG A 51 8.83 19.61 -31.88
C ARG A 51 7.78 20.33 -32.74
N ILE A 52 8.18 20.74 -33.95
CA ILE A 52 7.33 21.52 -34.87
C ILE A 52 6.13 20.68 -35.32
N TYR A 53 4.92 21.12 -34.97
CA TYR A 53 3.67 20.50 -35.41
C TYR A 53 3.30 20.91 -36.84
N SER A 54 3.63 20.05 -37.81
CA SER A 54 3.08 20.14 -39.16
C SER A 54 1.56 19.85 -39.14
N PRO A 55 0.71 20.70 -39.75
CA PRO A 55 -0.73 20.48 -39.77
C PRO A 55 -1.14 19.27 -40.64
N PRO A 56 -2.33 18.67 -40.42
CA PRO A 56 -2.78 17.48 -41.15
C PRO A 56 -2.76 17.65 -42.68
N PRO A 57 -2.41 16.60 -43.46
CA PRO A 57 -2.01 16.71 -44.86
C PRO A 57 -3.08 17.34 -45.79
N ARG A 58 -4.37 17.21 -45.45
CA ARG A 58 -5.49 17.83 -46.19
C ARG A 58 -5.47 19.37 -46.19
N ILE A 59 -4.66 19.99 -45.33
CA ILE A 59 -4.45 21.44 -45.29
C ILE A 59 -3.21 21.82 -46.13
N ALA A 60 -2.14 21.03 -46.08
CA ALA A 60 -0.91 21.27 -46.85
C ALA A 60 -1.16 21.29 -48.39
N ASP A 61 -2.00 20.40 -48.89
CA ASP A 61 -2.39 20.31 -50.31
C ASP A 61 -3.07 21.58 -50.87
N ARG A 62 -3.52 22.51 -50.01
CA ARG A 62 -4.06 23.81 -50.45
C ARG A 62 -3.00 24.89 -50.67
N PHE A 63 -1.80 24.74 -50.09
CA PHE A 63 -0.73 25.74 -50.19
C PHE A 63 0.34 25.40 -51.24
N TYR A 64 0.48 24.12 -51.62
CA TYR A 64 1.40 23.69 -52.68
C TYR A 64 0.72 23.64 -54.06
N ARG A 65 0.68 24.78 -54.76
CA ARG A 65 0.38 24.86 -56.21
C ARG A 65 1.64 25.22 -57.01
N PRO A 66 2.26 24.28 -57.74
CA PRO A 66 3.36 24.59 -58.65
C PRO A 66 2.92 25.50 -59.80
N SER A 67 3.68 26.57 -60.06
CA SER A 67 3.30 27.66 -60.97
C SER A 67 4.20 27.77 -62.22
N HIS A 68 4.05 26.86 -63.18
CA HIS A 68 4.61 26.94 -64.55
C HIS A 68 3.69 26.18 -65.53
N ALA A 69 3.55 26.51 -66.82
CA ALA A 69 4.16 27.59 -67.61
C ALA A 69 3.13 28.22 -68.59
N ARG A 70 3.53 29.29 -69.30
CA ARG A 70 2.65 30.12 -70.15
C ARG A 70 2.40 29.50 -71.54
N ARG A 71 1.20 29.72 -72.09
CA ARG A 71 1.07 30.22 -73.48
C ARG A 71 0.06 31.36 -73.60
N ARG A 72 0.58 32.49 -74.11
CA ARG A 72 -0.06 33.55 -74.90
C ARG A 72 -0.79 32.97 -76.14
N ASP A 73 -1.63 33.65 -76.92
CA ASP A 73 -2.14 35.04 -77.00
C ASP A 73 -3.42 35.01 -77.90
N SER A 74 -4.29 36.03 -78.08
CA SER A 74 -4.46 37.36 -77.46
C SER A 74 -5.89 37.91 -77.74
N ALA A 75 -6.11 39.20 -77.45
CA ALA A 75 -7.03 40.14 -78.12
C ALA A 75 -8.56 39.95 -78.02
N ALA A 76 -9.24 41.04 -77.64
CA ALA A 76 -10.67 41.22 -77.85
C ALA A 76 -10.94 42.07 -79.11
N SER A 77 -11.52 41.46 -80.14
CA SER A 77 -12.26 42.13 -81.22
C SER A 77 -13.32 41.14 -81.73
N SER A 78 -14.63 41.36 -81.61
CA SER A 78 -15.50 42.45 -82.08
C SER A 78 -15.82 42.41 -83.58
N ARG A 79 -17.11 42.63 -83.90
CA ARG A 79 -17.68 42.96 -85.23
C ARG A 79 -17.60 41.81 -86.26
N ARG A 80 -18.65 41.43 -87.01
CA ARG A 80 -20.06 41.85 -87.20
C ARG A 80 -20.90 40.55 -87.37
N ASN A 81 -22.24 40.50 -87.29
CA ASN A 81 -23.30 41.44 -87.69
C ASN A 81 -24.28 41.67 -86.52
N SER A 82 -24.98 42.80 -86.33
CA SER A 82 -25.31 43.95 -87.20
C SER A 82 -26.31 43.68 -88.34
N ILE A 83 -27.59 43.43 -87.99
CA ILE A 83 -28.82 44.01 -88.58
C ILE A 83 -30.04 43.46 -87.79
N SER A 84 -31.20 44.11 -87.69
CA SER A 84 -31.54 45.55 -87.74
C SER A 84 -32.89 45.74 -87.04
N SER A 85 -33.08 46.84 -86.30
CA SER A 85 -34.32 47.13 -85.57
C SER A 85 -35.34 47.92 -86.42
N ALA A 86 -36.06 47.21 -87.30
CA ALA A 86 -37.30 47.70 -87.91
C ALA A 86 -38.48 46.96 -87.26
N HIS A 87 -39.38 47.61 -86.53
CA HIS A 87 -40.41 48.53 -87.01
C HIS A 87 -41.35 47.92 -88.06
N SER A 88 -42.51 47.56 -87.55
CA SER A 88 -43.81 47.26 -88.14
C SER A 88 -44.18 47.88 -89.51
N ARG A 89 -45.08 47.14 -90.19
CA ARG A 89 -46.18 47.54 -91.11
C ARG A 89 -46.01 47.31 -92.62
N CYS A 90 -47.19 47.18 -93.23
CA CYS A 90 -47.55 47.15 -94.65
C CYS A 90 -47.12 45.93 -95.47
N SER A 91 -48.10 45.05 -95.68
CA SER A 91 -48.20 44.20 -96.86
C SER A 91 -48.29 45.05 -98.13
N SER A 92 -47.48 44.73 -99.14
CA SER A 92 -47.64 45.25 -100.51
C SER A 92 -47.49 44.12 -101.52
N ILE A 93 -48.58 43.82 -102.24
CA ILE A 93 -48.56 42.92 -103.39
C ILE A 93 -48.00 43.71 -104.57
N HIS A 94 -46.83 43.33 -105.09
CA HIS A 94 -46.40 43.70 -106.43
C HIS A 94 -45.54 42.59 -107.06
N ALA A 95 -46.13 41.90 -108.03
CA ALA A 95 -45.38 41.42 -109.19
C ALA A 95 -45.08 42.65 -110.10
N SER A 96 -44.10 42.64 -110.99
CA SER A 96 -43.34 41.53 -111.60
C SER A 96 -41.83 41.92 -111.74
N SER A 97 -40.90 41.16 -112.35
CA SER A 97 -41.03 39.98 -113.22
C SER A 97 -39.95 38.90 -113.01
N ALA A 98 -38.93 38.83 -113.87
CA ALA A 98 -38.00 37.71 -114.02
C ALA A 98 -36.53 38.12 -113.84
N HIS A 99 -35.72 37.27 -113.20
CA HIS A 99 -34.34 36.90 -113.58
C HIS A 99 -33.85 35.70 -112.72
N PRO A 100 -32.89 34.87 -113.17
CA PRO A 100 -32.84 33.44 -112.77
C PRO A 100 -31.81 33.02 -111.69
N ASP A 101 -31.28 33.92 -110.84
CA ASP A 101 -30.15 33.63 -109.94
C ASP A 101 -30.54 33.47 -108.43
N GLN A 102 -31.41 32.50 -108.10
CA GLN A 102 -31.88 32.31 -106.71
C GLN A 102 -31.52 30.95 -106.05
N GLN A 103 -31.30 29.87 -106.80
CA GLN A 103 -31.16 28.53 -106.23
C GLN A 103 -29.87 28.32 -105.40
N SER A 104 -28.73 28.87 -105.85
CA SER A 104 -27.42 28.72 -105.18
C SER A 104 -27.43 29.25 -103.74
N LYS A 105 -28.12 30.37 -103.51
CA LYS A 105 -28.23 31.06 -102.23
C LYS A 105 -29.04 30.25 -101.21
N TYR A 106 -30.05 29.50 -101.66
CA TYR A 106 -30.88 28.62 -100.82
C TYR A 106 -30.08 27.43 -100.27
N LEU A 107 -29.30 26.75 -101.11
CA LEU A 107 -28.42 25.66 -100.68
C LEU A 107 -27.36 26.14 -99.69
N ALA A 108 -26.71 27.29 -99.97
CA ALA A 108 -25.75 27.91 -99.07
C ALA A 108 -26.38 28.37 -97.73
N GLN A 109 -27.69 28.62 -97.67
CA GLN A 109 -28.40 28.92 -96.42
C GLN A 109 -28.68 27.64 -95.62
N HIS A 110 -29.11 26.55 -96.26
CA HIS A 110 -29.32 25.26 -95.60
C HIS A 110 -28.03 24.66 -95.03
N LEU A 111 -26.91 24.70 -95.76
CA LEU A 111 -25.63 24.20 -95.25
C LEU A 111 -25.15 24.96 -93.99
N ARG A 112 -25.35 26.29 -93.95
CA ARG A 112 -25.04 27.11 -92.75
C ARG A 112 -26.03 26.86 -91.59
N ARG A 113 -27.28 26.50 -91.88
CA ARG A 113 -28.25 26.07 -90.85
C ARG A 113 -27.88 24.69 -90.30
N ALA A 114 -27.43 23.76 -91.15
CA ALA A 114 -26.99 22.43 -90.76
C ALA A 114 -25.77 22.50 -89.82
N SER A 115 -24.70 23.20 -90.21
CA SER A 115 -23.50 23.31 -89.38
C SER A 115 -23.75 24.01 -88.03
N PHE A 116 -24.63 25.01 -87.96
CA PHE A 116 -25.02 25.63 -86.69
C PHE A 116 -25.83 24.68 -85.78
N LEU A 117 -26.69 23.83 -86.36
CA LEU A 117 -27.42 22.81 -85.61
C LEU A 117 -26.49 21.68 -85.14
N GLU A 118 -25.48 21.32 -85.92
CA GLU A 118 -24.46 20.33 -85.58
C GLU A 118 -23.51 20.82 -84.47
N ASP A 119 -23.00 22.04 -84.56
CA ASP A 119 -22.24 22.72 -83.51
C ASP A 119 -23.07 22.89 -82.21
N ARG A 120 -24.37 23.17 -82.32
CA ARG A 120 -25.29 23.14 -81.18
C ARG A 120 -25.50 21.72 -80.62
N ARG A 121 -25.53 20.68 -81.47
CA ARG A 121 -25.65 19.27 -81.06
C ARG A 121 -24.39 18.81 -80.32
N ALA A 122 -23.20 19.16 -80.80
CA ALA A 122 -21.92 18.88 -80.15
C ALA A 122 -21.87 19.47 -78.74
N ARG A 123 -22.15 20.77 -78.57
CA ARG A 123 -22.19 21.42 -77.25
C ARG A 123 -23.24 20.86 -76.28
N LEU A 124 -24.30 20.21 -76.79
CA LEU A 124 -25.27 19.50 -75.95
C LEU A 124 -24.78 18.09 -75.58
N ALA A 125 -24.08 17.40 -76.48
CA ALA A 125 -23.42 16.13 -76.20
C ALA A 125 -22.31 16.29 -75.14
N ASP A 126 -21.48 17.33 -75.21
CA ASP A 126 -20.47 17.63 -74.19
C ASP A 126 -21.08 17.84 -72.80
N ARG A 127 -22.22 18.54 -72.73
CA ARG A 127 -22.96 18.75 -71.48
C ARG A 127 -23.54 17.44 -70.92
N ALA A 128 -24.04 16.56 -71.78
CA ALA A 128 -24.51 15.23 -71.38
C ALA A 128 -23.35 14.34 -70.90
N ALA A 129 -22.22 14.32 -71.62
CA ALA A 129 -21.02 13.60 -71.22
C ALA A 129 -20.44 14.12 -69.89
N HIS A 130 -20.48 15.44 -69.65
CA HIS A 130 -20.10 16.02 -68.36
C HIS A 130 -21.08 15.61 -67.25
N ALA A 131 -22.39 15.60 -67.51
CA ALA A 131 -23.39 15.15 -66.54
C ALA A 131 -23.17 13.68 -66.15
N GLU A 132 -22.94 12.78 -67.11
CA GLU A 132 -22.56 11.39 -66.83
C GLU A 132 -21.24 11.28 -66.07
N LYS A 133 -20.21 12.06 -66.42
CA LYS A 133 -18.94 12.08 -65.69
C LYS A 133 -19.09 12.53 -64.24
N VAL A 134 -20.00 13.47 -63.96
CA VAL A 134 -20.37 13.87 -62.59
C VAL A 134 -21.20 12.77 -61.91
N ARG A 135 -22.16 12.16 -62.60
CA ARG A 135 -22.99 11.05 -62.08
C ARG A 135 -22.12 9.85 -61.66
N LEU A 136 -21.17 9.45 -62.51
CA LEU A 136 -20.21 8.38 -62.23
C LEU A 136 -19.26 8.75 -61.09
N ARG A 137 -18.76 9.99 -61.02
CA ARG A 137 -17.94 10.44 -59.88
C ARG A 137 -18.74 10.45 -58.57
N ALA A 138 -20.00 10.87 -58.60
CA ALA A 138 -20.89 10.85 -57.44
C ALA A 138 -21.25 9.41 -57.03
N ALA A 139 -21.47 8.50 -57.99
CA ALA A 139 -21.67 7.09 -57.74
C ALA A 139 -20.44 6.44 -57.09
N LEU A 140 -19.24 6.69 -57.61
CA LEU A 140 -17.97 6.23 -57.00
C LEU A 140 -17.75 6.82 -55.60
N ALA A 141 -18.06 8.10 -55.38
CA ALA A 141 -17.98 8.73 -54.06
C ALA A 141 -19.04 8.18 -53.06
N LYS A 142 -20.19 7.69 -53.55
CA LYS A 142 -21.22 7.03 -52.74
C LYS A 142 -20.92 5.54 -52.50
N ALA A 143 -20.23 4.88 -53.43
CA ALA A 143 -19.80 3.48 -53.33
C ALA A 143 -18.46 3.30 -52.60
N ALA A 144 -17.72 4.39 -52.33
CA ALA A 144 -16.51 4.35 -51.53
C ALA A 144 -16.82 3.88 -50.09
N PRO A 145 -16.22 2.77 -49.61
CA PRO A 145 -16.62 2.15 -48.34
C PRO A 145 -16.21 3.00 -47.15
N ARG A 146 -17.19 3.50 -46.38
CA ARG A 146 -16.98 4.20 -45.10
C ARG A 146 -16.68 3.23 -43.93
N GLY A 147 -15.96 2.14 -44.17
CA GLY A 147 -15.90 0.97 -43.27
C GLY A 147 -14.67 0.84 -42.35
N GLN A 148 -13.50 1.37 -42.74
CA GLN A 148 -12.26 1.08 -41.98
C GLN A 148 -12.22 1.74 -40.59
N ALA A 149 -12.74 2.96 -40.46
CA ALA A 149 -12.76 3.68 -39.18
C ALA A 149 -13.78 3.15 -38.16
N SER A 150 -14.74 2.32 -38.58
CA SER A 150 -15.66 1.60 -37.66
C SER A 150 -15.03 0.32 -37.12
N GLU A 151 -14.29 -0.42 -37.94
CA GLU A 151 -13.59 -1.65 -37.52
C GLU A 151 -12.47 -1.34 -36.53
N GLU A 152 -11.66 -0.31 -36.80
CA GLU A 152 -10.61 0.16 -35.88
C GLU A 152 -11.20 0.62 -34.52
N LYS A 153 -12.33 1.35 -34.54
CA LYS A 153 -13.05 1.74 -33.31
C LYS A 153 -13.65 0.55 -32.57
N ALA A 154 -14.19 -0.44 -33.28
CA ALA A 154 -14.74 -1.66 -32.66
C ALA A 154 -13.64 -2.48 -31.98
N LEU A 155 -12.48 -2.64 -32.62
CA LEU A 155 -11.30 -3.29 -32.04
C LEU A 155 -10.75 -2.51 -30.84
N ALA A 156 -10.68 -1.17 -30.91
CA ALA A 156 -10.28 -0.34 -29.78
C ALA A 156 -11.25 -0.46 -28.59
N ALA A 157 -12.56 -0.46 -28.84
CA ALA A 157 -13.60 -0.66 -27.83
C ALA A 157 -13.56 -2.07 -27.21
N GLN A 158 -13.30 -3.11 -28.02
CA GLN A 158 -13.06 -4.47 -27.53
C GLN A 158 -11.82 -4.52 -26.62
N GLN A 159 -10.69 -3.97 -27.04
CA GLN A 159 -9.47 -3.94 -26.23
C GLN A 159 -9.63 -3.12 -24.94
N ALA A 160 -10.45 -2.06 -24.94
CA ALA A 160 -10.80 -1.32 -23.73
C ALA A 160 -11.66 -2.16 -22.78
N ARG A 161 -12.68 -2.86 -23.30
CA ARG A 161 -13.52 -3.79 -22.53
C ARG A 161 -12.70 -4.94 -21.94
N GLU A 162 -11.79 -5.52 -22.72
CA GLU A 162 -10.90 -6.60 -22.28
C GLU A 162 -9.91 -6.14 -21.20
N ARG A 163 -9.33 -4.93 -21.32
CA ARG A 163 -8.53 -4.32 -20.24
C ARG A 163 -9.34 -4.14 -18.96
N ASN A 164 -10.52 -3.54 -19.04
CA ASN A 164 -11.36 -3.29 -17.86
C ASN A 164 -11.79 -4.62 -17.19
N LEU A 165 -12.13 -5.65 -17.98
CA LEU A 165 -12.43 -6.98 -17.45
C LEU A 165 -11.20 -7.66 -16.84
N ALA A 166 -9.99 -7.45 -17.38
CA ALA A 166 -8.75 -7.94 -16.80
C ALA A 166 -8.39 -7.23 -15.48
N GLU A 167 -8.66 -5.93 -15.36
CA GLU A 167 -8.48 -5.15 -14.13
C GLU A 167 -9.49 -5.56 -13.03
N ILE A 168 -10.76 -5.78 -13.40
CA ILE A 168 -11.78 -6.36 -12.51
C ILE A 168 -11.37 -7.78 -12.08
N ALA A 169 -10.87 -8.62 -13.00
CA ALA A 169 -10.38 -9.95 -12.66
C ALA A 169 -9.15 -9.90 -11.72
N ALA A 170 -8.23 -8.97 -11.93
CA ALA A 170 -7.04 -8.79 -11.10
C ALA A 170 -7.40 -8.27 -9.69
N THR A 171 -8.31 -7.31 -9.58
CA THR A 171 -8.80 -6.79 -8.28
C THR A 171 -9.59 -7.86 -7.52
N CYS A 172 -10.49 -8.60 -8.16
CA CYS A 172 -11.15 -9.77 -7.56
C CYS A 172 -10.14 -10.86 -7.13
N ALA A 173 -9.10 -11.13 -7.93
CA ALA A 173 -8.05 -12.08 -7.55
C ALA A 173 -7.25 -11.60 -6.32
N GLU A 174 -6.96 -10.30 -6.23
CA GLU A 174 -6.34 -9.67 -5.06
C GLU A 174 -7.24 -9.74 -3.81
N GLU A 175 -8.54 -9.55 -3.94
CA GLU A 175 -9.48 -9.71 -2.82
C GLU A 175 -9.59 -11.16 -2.37
N VAL A 176 -9.66 -12.12 -3.30
CA VAL A 176 -9.61 -13.56 -2.97
C VAL A 176 -8.27 -13.95 -2.33
N ARG A 177 -7.15 -13.35 -2.75
CA ARG A 177 -5.84 -13.55 -2.12
C ARG A 177 -5.81 -13.03 -0.68
N LYS A 178 -6.36 -11.82 -0.44
CA LYS A 178 -6.51 -11.24 0.91
C LYS A 178 -7.45 -12.07 1.78
N ALA A 179 -8.58 -12.55 1.24
CA ALA A 179 -9.52 -13.42 1.94
C ALA A 179 -8.88 -14.76 2.36
N LYS A 180 -8.12 -15.40 1.47
CA LYS A 180 -7.33 -16.60 1.78
C LYS A 180 -6.29 -16.33 2.87
N GLN A 181 -5.54 -15.24 2.77
CA GLN A 181 -4.56 -14.85 3.80
C GLN A 181 -5.23 -14.61 5.17
N VAL A 182 -6.42 -14.01 5.21
CA VAL A 182 -7.21 -13.83 6.44
C VAL A 182 -7.73 -15.17 6.98
N ALA A 183 -8.12 -16.11 6.12
CA ALA A 183 -8.51 -17.47 6.52
C ALA A 183 -7.32 -18.24 7.12
N GLU A 184 -6.13 -18.20 6.49
CA GLU A 184 -4.89 -18.80 7.00
C GLU A 184 -4.47 -18.20 8.35
N GLN A 185 -4.47 -16.87 8.48
CA GLN A 185 -4.24 -16.19 9.77
C GLN A 185 -5.24 -16.63 10.85
N THR A 186 -6.48 -16.93 10.45
CA THR A 186 -7.54 -17.38 11.37
C THR A 186 -7.38 -18.86 11.74
N LYS A 187 -6.92 -19.71 10.81
CA LYS A 187 -6.52 -21.11 11.05
C LYS A 187 -5.37 -21.15 12.07
N GLY A 188 -4.27 -20.45 11.77
CA GLY A 188 -3.10 -20.35 12.64
C GLY A 188 -3.40 -19.80 14.05
N LYS A 189 -4.29 -18.81 14.17
CA LYS A 189 -4.73 -18.33 15.49
C LYS A 189 -5.53 -19.36 16.30
N ARG A 190 -6.34 -20.21 15.65
CA ARG A 190 -7.03 -21.33 16.33
C ARG A 190 -6.04 -22.41 16.73
N GLU A 191 -5.09 -22.74 15.84
CA GLU A 191 -4.04 -23.73 16.08
C GLU A 191 -3.15 -23.32 17.28
N LEU A 192 -2.76 -22.04 17.36
CA LEU A 192 -2.02 -21.48 18.50
C LEU A 192 -2.82 -21.52 19.81
N GLU A 193 -4.11 -21.19 19.79
CA GLU A 193 -4.95 -21.27 21.00
C GLU A 193 -5.18 -22.74 21.44
N VAL A 194 -5.34 -23.67 20.50
CA VAL A 194 -5.42 -25.11 20.78
C VAL A 194 -4.08 -25.63 21.33
N ALA A 195 -2.94 -25.19 20.80
CA ALA A 195 -1.62 -25.52 21.33
C ALA A 195 -1.43 -24.96 22.75
N ARG A 196 -1.87 -23.72 23.01
CA ARG A 196 -1.86 -23.11 24.35
C ARG A 196 -2.72 -23.88 25.34
N ILE A 197 -3.91 -24.31 24.94
CA ILE A 197 -4.81 -25.15 25.77
C ILE A 197 -4.18 -26.53 26.03
N LYS A 198 -3.56 -27.16 25.02
CA LYS A 198 -2.84 -28.44 25.20
C LYS A 198 -1.69 -28.32 26.18
N SER A 199 -0.84 -27.29 26.04
CA SER A 199 0.26 -27.02 26.96
C SER A 199 -0.23 -26.74 28.39
N GLN A 200 -1.31 -25.98 28.57
CA GLN A 200 -1.92 -25.77 29.89
C GLN A 200 -2.53 -27.05 30.49
N LEU A 201 -3.05 -27.96 29.67
CA LEU A 201 -3.55 -29.26 30.13
C LEU A 201 -2.40 -30.22 30.48
N GLU A 202 -1.32 -30.22 29.70
CA GLU A 202 -0.10 -30.96 29.96
C GLU A 202 0.59 -30.47 31.25
N GLU A 203 0.72 -29.16 31.45
CA GLU A 203 1.21 -28.55 32.69
C GLU A 203 0.34 -28.97 33.89
N ARG A 204 -1.00 -28.93 33.76
CA ARG A 204 -1.93 -29.40 34.80
C ARG A 204 -1.78 -30.90 35.10
N MET A 205 -1.55 -31.74 34.09
CA MET A 205 -1.30 -33.17 34.30
C MET A 205 0.06 -33.42 34.94
N ALA A 206 1.11 -32.71 34.53
CA ALA A 206 2.44 -32.80 35.12
C ALA A 206 2.46 -32.30 36.59
N GLU A 207 1.73 -31.24 36.90
CA GLU A 207 1.57 -30.74 38.27
C GLU A 207 0.75 -31.71 39.14
N ALA A 208 -0.33 -32.30 38.59
CA ALA A 208 -1.08 -33.37 39.25
C ALA A 208 -0.24 -34.63 39.47
N GLN A 209 0.63 -34.98 38.51
CA GLN A 209 1.57 -36.10 38.64
C GLN A 209 2.65 -35.81 39.69
N ARG A 210 3.24 -34.61 39.73
CA ARG A 210 4.15 -34.19 40.81
C ARG A 210 3.48 -34.28 42.18
N ARG A 211 2.23 -33.81 42.32
CA ARG A 211 1.45 -34.00 43.57
C ARG A 211 1.22 -35.47 43.91
N ARG A 212 0.99 -36.33 42.91
CA ARG A 212 0.84 -37.78 43.10
C ARG A 212 2.17 -38.42 43.54
N GLU A 213 3.29 -38.03 42.96
CA GLU A 213 4.64 -38.51 43.28
C GLU A 213 5.11 -38.02 44.66
N GLU A 214 4.76 -36.78 45.04
CA GLU A 214 4.89 -36.29 46.42
C GLU A 214 4.05 -37.11 47.40
N LEU A 215 2.78 -37.38 47.11
CA LEU A 215 1.93 -38.19 47.99
C LEU A 215 2.39 -39.65 48.07
N LEU A 216 2.92 -40.21 46.99
CA LEU A 216 3.51 -41.54 46.96
C LEU A 216 4.82 -41.61 47.76
N SER A 217 5.75 -40.67 47.56
CA SER A 217 7.01 -40.60 48.33
C SER A 217 6.78 -40.29 49.81
N LYS A 218 5.81 -39.45 50.14
CA LYS A 218 5.35 -39.26 51.53
C LYS A 218 4.79 -40.58 52.10
N ASN A 219 4.03 -41.36 51.33
CA ASN A 219 3.53 -42.68 51.76
C ASN A 219 4.59 -43.79 51.81
N THR A 220 5.65 -43.80 50.99
CA THR A 220 6.71 -44.83 51.11
C THR A 220 7.40 -44.79 52.47
N SER A 221 7.51 -43.59 53.07
CA SER A 221 8.06 -43.39 54.41
C SER A 221 7.17 -43.84 55.58
N ARG A 222 5.93 -44.29 55.34
CA ARG A 222 4.98 -44.72 56.40
C ARG A 222 4.42 -46.14 56.19
N LYS A 223 5.31 -47.14 56.16
CA LYS A 223 4.91 -48.55 56.35
C LYS A 223 4.87 -48.95 57.83
N VAL A 224 3.81 -48.56 58.54
CA VAL A 224 3.44 -49.16 59.84
C VAL A 224 1.97 -49.56 59.86
N ARG A 225 1.75 -50.87 59.70
CA ARG A 225 0.74 -51.75 60.37
C ARG A 225 -0.51 -51.06 60.98
N VAL A 226 -1.72 -51.43 60.50
CA VAL A 226 -2.81 -52.05 61.32
C VAL A 226 -4.08 -52.38 60.48
N ASN A 227 -4.55 -53.62 60.66
CA ASN A 227 -5.88 -54.25 60.50
C ASN A 227 -6.84 -53.96 59.33
N SER A 228 -7.27 -55.08 58.71
CA SER A 228 -8.53 -55.27 58.00
C SER A 228 -9.72 -55.39 58.97
N ALA A 229 -10.92 -54.99 58.54
CA ALA A 229 -12.17 -55.19 59.30
C ALA A 229 -13.38 -55.48 58.39
N SER A 230 -14.01 -56.63 58.64
CA SER A 230 -15.21 -57.19 57.99
C SER A 230 -16.37 -56.22 57.72
N ARG A 231 -16.95 -56.32 56.51
CA ARG A 231 -18.42 -56.27 56.31
C ARG A 231 -18.86 -57.42 55.40
N LYS A 232 -19.88 -58.16 55.83
CA LYS A 232 -20.53 -59.23 55.06
C LYS A 232 -21.59 -58.64 54.12
N PRO A 233 -21.83 -59.21 52.92
CA PRO A 233 -23.10 -59.02 52.21
C PRO A 233 -24.24 -59.73 52.96
N VAL A 234 -25.48 -59.38 52.63
CA VAL A 234 -26.70 -60.02 53.12
C VAL A 234 -27.43 -60.64 51.93
N ASP A 235 -27.88 -61.88 52.07
CA ASP A 235 -28.67 -62.57 51.05
C ASP A 235 -30.05 -61.94 50.86
N VAL A 236 -30.40 -61.67 49.60
CA VAL A 236 -31.78 -61.65 49.12
C VAL A 236 -31.78 -62.36 47.76
N LEU A 237 -32.06 -63.66 47.77
CA LEU A 237 -32.21 -64.48 46.56
C LEU A 237 -33.61 -65.11 46.55
N ASP A 238 -34.53 -64.49 45.82
CA ASP A 238 -35.74 -65.16 45.34
C ASP A 238 -36.21 -64.50 44.03
N HIS A 239 -37.11 -65.17 43.32
CA HIS A 239 -37.82 -64.75 42.11
C HIS A 239 -36.99 -64.77 40.81
N LEU A 240 -36.34 -65.90 40.54
CA LEU A 240 -36.04 -66.33 39.17
C LEU A 240 -37.34 -66.69 38.42
N GLY A 241 -38.08 -65.67 38.00
CA GLY A 241 -39.24 -65.82 37.13
C GLY A 241 -38.82 -66.38 35.75
N GLN A 242 -39.33 -67.55 35.40
CA GLN A 242 -39.08 -68.18 34.10
C GLN A 242 -39.57 -67.27 32.96
N ARG A 243 -38.64 -66.81 32.12
CA ARG A 243 -38.99 -66.08 30.89
C ARG A 243 -39.31 -67.10 29.80
N GLU A 244 -40.60 -67.26 29.53
CA GLU A 244 -41.09 -68.06 28.40
C GLU A 244 -40.38 -67.63 27.11
N ALA A 245 -39.83 -68.60 26.38
CA ALA A 245 -39.25 -68.36 25.07
C ALA A 245 -40.37 -68.06 24.08
N ARG A 246 -40.65 -66.76 23.87
CA ARG A 246 -41.50 -66.32 22.76
C ARG A 246 -40.92 -66.87 21.46
N ASN A 247 -41.69 -67.67 20.74
CA ASN A 247 -41.34 -68.08 19.38
C ASN A 247 -41.15 -66.82 18.53
N LEU A 248 -39.91 -66.55 18.11
CA LEU A 248 -39.64 -65.48 17.15
C LEU A 248 -40.32 -65.80 15.83
N SER A 249 -40.84 -64.77 15.15
CA SER A 249 -41.21 -64.91 13.73
C SER A 249 -39.98 -65.35 12.94
N ASP A 250 -40.16 -66.14 11.89
CA ASP A 250 -39.07 -66.52 10.97
C ASP A 250 -38.35 -65.27 10.42
N GLN A 251 -39.06 -64.15 10.28
CA GLN A 251 -38.50 -62.87 9.86
C GLN A 251 -37.62 -62.22 10.95
N ASP A 252 -38.02 -62.31 12.23
CA ASP A 252 -37.22 -61.82 13.37
C ASP A 252 -35.99 -62.70 13.61
N ALA A 253 -36.15 -64.01 13.46
CA ALA A 253 -35.06 -64.98 13.53
C ALA A 253 -34.06 -64.74 12.39
N ALA A 254 -34.53 -64.61 11.14
CA ALA A 254 -33.70 -64.29 9.99
C ALA A 254 -32.99 -62.94 10.15
N HIS A 255 -33.68 -61.89 10.61
CA HIS A 255 -33.06 -60.58 10.84
C HIS A 255 -32.01 -60.63 11.96
N THR A 256 -32.26 -61.39 13.03
CA THR A 256 -31.30 -61.60 14.13
C THR A 256 -30.05 -62.34 13.64
N ILE A 257 -30.22 -63.44 12.89
CA ILE A 257 -29.13 -64.22 12.29
C ILE A 257 -28.33 -63.35 11.29
N GLN A 258 -29.00 -62.61 10.40
CA GLN A 258 -28.35 -61.70 9.46
C GLN A 258 -27.57 -60.59 10.19
N SER A 259 -28.12 -60.02 11.26
CA SER A 259 -27.45 -58.97 12.05
C SER A 259 -26.21 -59.51 12.78
N TRP A 260 -26.28 -60.73 13.30
CA TRP A 260 -25.14 -61.41 13.92
C TRP A 260 -24.06 -61.79 12.90
N TRP A 261 -24.44 -62.36 11.76
CA TRP A 261 -23.53 -62.68 10.65
C TRP A 261 -22.85 -61.42 10.09
N ARG A 262 -23.60 -60.34 9.84
CA ARG A 262 -23.03 -59.02 9.47
C ARG A 262 -22.11 -58.46 10.56
N GLY A 263 -22.37 -58.75 11.84
CA GLY A 263 -21.45 -58.44 12.94
C GLY A 263 -20.13 -59.20 12.85
N LEU A 264 -20.17 -60.52 12.62
CA LEU A 264 -18.99 -61.36 12.49
C LEU A 264 -18.14 -61.04 11.26
N VAL A 265 -18.75 -60.78 10.10
CA VAL A 265 -18.04 -60.39 8.87
C VAL A 265 -17.27 -59.08 9.08
N ARG A 266 -17.87 -58.11 9.79
CA ARG A 266 -17.22 -56.83 10.11
C ARG A 266 -16.16 -56.96 11.19
N LYS A 267 -16.38 -57.79 12.22
CA LYS A 267 -15.34 -58.16 13.19
C LYS A 267 -14.10 -58.71 12.47
N ARG A 268 -14.30 -59.69 11.58
CA ARG A 268 -13.20 -60.32 10.84
C ARG A 268 -12.38 -59.32 10.03
N ALA A 269 -13.00 -58.36 9.34
CA ALA A 269 -12.28 -57.34 8.59
C ALA A 269 -11.43 -56.41 9.48
N VAL A 270 -11.88 -56.11 10.70
CA VAL A 270 -11.11 -55.34 11.69
C VAL A 270 -9.99 -56.18 12.30
N ASP A 271 -10.27 -57.42 12.69
CA ASP A 271 -9.27 -58.37 13.21
C ASP A 271 -8.14 -58.62 12.17
N GLU A 272 -8.49 -58.83 10.89
CA GLU A 272 -7.53 -59.01 9.79
C GLU A 272 -6.67 -57.77 9.55
N PHE A 273 -7.23 -56.55 9.58
CA PHE A 273 -6.43 -55.33 9.45
C PHE A 273 -5.49 -55.11 10.64
N ASN A 274 -5.98 -55.32 11.87
CA ASN A 274 -5.16 -55.23 13.08
C ASN A 274 -3.99 -56.24 13.07
N SER A 275 -4.17 -57.40 12.43
CA SER A 275 -3.10 -58.40 12.28
C SER A 275 -1.93 -57.97 11.37
N LEU A 276 -2.09 -56.90 10.58
CA LEU A 276 -1.01 -56.33 9.75
C LEU A 276 0.00 -55.48 10.55
N GLY A 277 -0.30 -55.10 11.80
CA GLY A 277 0.61 -54.30 12.63
C GLY A 277 0.86 -52.86 12.14
N LEU A 278 0.08 -52.36 11.18
CA LEU A 278 0.26 -51.03 10.57
C LEU A 278 -0.10 -49.91 11.56
N SER A 279 0.92 -49.41 12.28
CA SER A 279 0.85 -48.21 13.12
C SER A 279 1.87 -47.16 12.66
N ILE A 280 1.59 -45.89 12.97
CA ILE A 280 2.46 -44.75 12.59
C ILE A 280 3.86 -44.91 13.22
N ASP A 281 3.94 -45.37 14.47
CA ASP A 281 5.21 -45.67 15.15
C ASP A 281 5.98 -46.81 14.46
N SER A 282 5.31 -47.92 14.15
CA SER A 282 5.94 -49.06 13.45
C SER A 282 6.51 -48.65 12.09
N ILE A 283 5.86 -47.73 11.39
CA ILE A 283 6.27 -47.23 10.07
C ILE A 283 7.39 -46.20 10.16
N ARG A 284 7.45 -45.40 11.24
CA ARG A 284 8.59 -44.49 11.49
C ARG A 284 9.87 -45.28 11.76
N ASP A 285 9.77 -46.35 12.53
CA ASP A 285 10.92 -47.08 13.09
C ASP A 285 11.44 -48.20 12.17
N THR A 286 10.94 -48.31 10.92
CA THR A 286 11.35 -49.29 9.90
C THR A 286 11.82 -48.62 8.60
N ASP A 287 12.69 -49.25 7.81
CA ASP A 287 13.31 -48.61 6.64
C ASP A 287 12.35 -48.31 5.48
N PHE A 288 12.59 -47.19 4.79
CA PHE A 288 11.70 -46.63 3.77
C PHE A 288 11.29 -47.63 2.70
N ASP A 289 12.26 -48.29 2.07
CA ASP A 289 11.99 -49.25 0.98
C ASP A 289 11.29 -50.52 1.48
N THR A 290 11.51 -50.89 2.75
CA THR A 290 10.81 -52.01 3.41
C THR A 290 9.34 -51.65 3.66
N VAL A 291 9.06 -50.43 4.13
CA VAL A 291 7.68 -49.91 4.26
C VAL A 291 7.01 -49.75 2.90
N ALA A 292 7.70 -49.17 1.91
CA ALA A 292 7.16 -48.91 0.58
C ALA A 292 6.83 -50.23 -0.16
N THR A 293 7.68 -51.26 -0.03
CA THR A 293 7.37 -52.60 -0.56
C THR A 293 6.25 -53.29 0.21
N LEU A 294 6.18 -53.17 1.53
CA LEU A 294 5.08 -53.71 2.35
C LEU A 294 3.72 -53.09 1.98
N LEU A 295 3.63 -51.77 1.89
CA LEU A 295 2.39 -51.06 1.53
C LEU A 295 2.01 -51.20 0.04
N ALA A 296 2.93 -51.66 -0.81
CA ALA A 296 2.65 -52.00 -2.19
C ALA A 296 2.09 -53.43 -2.38
N GLN A 297 2.18 -54.31 -1.36
CA GLN A 297 1.72 -55.69 -1.49
C GLN A 297 0.19 -55.77 -1.68
N GLU A 298 -0.25 -56.64 -2.58
CA GLU A 298 -1.67 -56.70 -2.95
C GLU A 298 -2.56 -57.23 -1.82
N ASN A 299 -2.08 -58.16 -1.00
CA ASN A 299 -2.79 -58.64 0.20
C ASN A 299 -3.08 -57.48 1.19
N VAL A 300 -2.10 -56.63 1.48
CA VAL A 300 -2.22 -55.47 2.37
C VAL A 300 -3.27 -54.49 1.82
N LEU A 301 -3.22 -54.19 0.53
CA LEU A 301 -4.21 -53.33 -0.13
C LEU A 301 -5.63 -53.93 -0.11
N HIS A 302 -5.81 -55.24 -0.34
CA HIS A 302 -7.12 -55.90 -0.28
C HIS A 302 -7.68 -56.04 1.15
N VAL A 303 -6.83 -56.11 2.19
CA VAL A 303 -7.28 -56.03 3.60
C VAL A 303 -7.73 -54.61 3.93
N ALA A 304 -6.91 -53.61 3.60
CA ALA A 304 -7.21 -52.20 3.87
C ALA A 304 -8.43 -51.70 3.10
N ALA A 305 -8.59 -52.05 1.82
CA ALA A 305 -9.77 -51.69 1.02
C ALA A 305 -11.08 -52.21 1.65
N ARG A 306 -11.10 -53.47 2.12
CA ARG A 306 -12.26 -54.04 2.82
C ARG A 306 -12.61 -53.29 4.10
N LEU A 307 -11.61 -52.86 4.88
CA LEU A 307 -11.84 -52.03 6.07
C LEU A 307 -12.31 -50.61 5.68
N LEU A 308 -11.67 -49.97 4.71
CA LEU A 308 -12.04 -48.63 4.23
C LEU A 308 -13.49 -48.58 3.72
N ARG A 309 -13.96 -49.64 3.06
CA ARG A 309 -15.35 -49.80 2.61
C ARG A 309 -16.35 -49.92 3.75
N LEU A 310 -15.96 -50.53 4.88
CA LEU A 310 -16.74 -50.51 6.13
C LEU A 310 -16.72 -49.12 6.78
N CYS A 311 -15.57 -48.43 6.69
CA CYS A 311 -15.35 -47.04 7.12
C CYS A 311 -16.06 -45.98 6.26
N GLY A 312 -16.80 -46.37 5.22
CA GLY A 312 -17.62 -45.49 4.40
C GLY A 312 -16.95 -44.97 3.12
N LEU A 313 -15.66 -45.25 2.90
CA LEU A 313 -14.97 -44.88 1.67
C LEU A 313 -15.32 -45.86 0.55
N GLN A 314 -16.02 -45.41 -0.49
CA GLN A 314 -16.57 -46.25 -1.57
C GLN A 314 -16.23 -45.68 -2.95
N GLU A 315 -14.94 -45.67 -3.29
CA GLU A 315 -14.45 -45.19 -4.60
C GLU A 315 -14.55 -46.30 -5.67
N GLY A 316 -15.79 -46.68 -5.99
CA GLY A 316 -16.12 -47.66 -7.03
C GLY A 316 -16.48 -49.06 -6.52
N GLU A 317 -16.64 -49.98 -7.47
CA GLU A 317 -17.05 -51.38 -7.21
C GLU A 317 -15.97 -52.19 -6.45
N PRO A 318 -16.35 -53.27 -5.74
CA PRO A 318 -15.42 -54.15 -5.04
C PRO A 318 -14.29 -54.67 -5.94
N ASN A 319 -13.04 -54.50 -5.47
CA ASN A 319 -11.81 -54.88 -6.16
C ASN A 319 -11.58 -54.13 -7.49
N SER A 320 -12.24 -52.98 -7.69
CA SER A 320 -12.02 -52.09 -8.83
C SER A 320 -10.61 -51.49 -8.83
N VAL A 321 -10.08 -51.19 -10.02
CA VAL A 321 -8.88 -50.37 -10.19
C VAL A 321 -9.01 -49.01 -9.51
N ALA A 322 -10.23 -48.46 -9.42
CA ALA A 322 -10.52 -47.24 -8.68
C ALA A 322 -10.36 -47.42 -7.15
N GLU A 323 -10.93 -48.49 -6.58
CA GLU A 323 -10.81 -48.80 -5.14
C GLU A 323 -9.34 -49.07 -4.76
N MET A 324 -8.58 -49.73 -5.63
CA MET A 324 -7.14 -49.97 -5.42
C MET A 324 -6.30 -48.70 -5.59
N ALA A 325 -6.67 -47.77 -6.47
CA ALA A 325 -6.02 -46.46 -6.57
C ALA A 325 -6.34 -45.56 -5.36
N ALA A 326 -7.57 -45.64 -4.85
CA ALA A 326 -8.00 -44.96 -3.64
C ALA A 326 -7.25 -45.50 -2.41
N CYS A 327 -7.19 -46.83 -2.25
CA CYS A 327 -6.44 -47.47 -1.18
C CYS A 327 -4.94 -47.14 -1.24
N ARG A 328 -4.31 -47.14 -2.43
CA ARG A 328 -2.91 -46.71 -2.60
C ARG A 328 -2.69 -45.25 -2.25
N THR A 329 -3.67 -44.38 -2.50
CA THR A 329 -3.58 -42.97 -2.09
C THR A 329 -3.79 -42.81 -0.58
N PHE A 330 -4.71 -43.57 0.03
CA PHE A 330 -4.82 -43.65 1.49
C PHE A 330 -3.51 -44.15 2.15
N MET A 331 -2.85 -45.15 1.57
CA MET A 331 -1.54 -45.62 2.06
C MET A 331 -0.41 -44.59 1.91
N SER A 332 -0.49 -43.64 0.98
CA SER A 332 0.51 -42.57 0.89
C SER A 332 0.45 -41.61 2.08
N ALA A 333 -0.70 -41.49 2.77
CA ALA A 333 -0.80 -40.74 4.03
C ALA A 333 0.07 -41.35 5.15
N PHE A 334 0.16 -42.68 5.24
CA PHE A 334 1.04 -43.37 6.18
C PHE A 334 2.53 -43.12 5.85
N LEU A 335 2.92 -43.19 4.56
CA LEU A 335 4.29 -42.89 4.13
C LEU A 335 4.68 -41.43 4.44
N ILE A 336 3.81 -40.48 4.09
CA ILE A 336 3.99 -39.04 4.32
C ILE A 336 4.14 -38.71 5.81
N LEU A 337 3.35 -39.35 6.68
CA LEU A 337 3.39 -39.08 8.11
C LEU A 337 4.50 -39.83 8.85
N GLY A 338 4.83 -41.06 8.42
CA GLY A 338 5.87 -41.88 9.04
C GLY A 338 7.29 -41.41 8.71
N GLN A 339 7.55 -41.03 7.45
CA GLN A 339 8.89 -40.60 7.01
C GLN A 339 8.86 -39.33 6.15
N PRO A 340 8.36 -38.19 6.69
CA PRO A 340 8.19 -36.95 5.93
C PRO A 340 9.49 -36.44 5.30
N ASN A 341 10.64 -36.62 5.96
CA ASN A 341 11.94 -36.20 5.44
C ASN A 341 12.31 -36.94 4.14
N LYS A 342 12.20 -38.28 4.12
CA LYS A 342 12.55 -39.11 2.95
C LYS A 342 11.51 -39.00 1.82
N VAL A 343 10.25 -38.69 2.13
CA VAL A 343 9.17 -38.58 1.13
C VAL A 343 9.03 -37.18 0.53
N LEU A 344 9.35 -36.11 1.28
CA LEU A 344 9.07 -34.73 0.88
C LEU A 344 10.32 -33.84 0.72
N SER A 345 11.50 -34.27 1.16
CA SER A 345 12.75 -33.56 0.88
C SER A 345 13.50 -34.18 -0.29
N THR A 346 14.01 -33.35 -1.19
CA THR A 346 14.89 -33.75 -2.30
C THR A 346 16.36 -33.89 -1.86
N LYS A 347 16.61 -33.98 -0.56
CA LYS A 347 17.94 -34.10 0.05
C LYS A 347 18.25 -35.57 0.31
N GLU A 348 18.98 -36.21 -0.61
CA GLU A 348 19.70 -37.44 -0.30
C GLU A 348 20.82 -37.12 0.70
N ASP A 349 20.74 -37.71 1.90
CA ASP A 349 21.84 -37.72 2.86
C ASP A 349 22.77 -38.90 2.55
N SER A 350 23.74 -38.67 1.67
CA SER A 350 24.73 -39.67 1.23
C SER A 350 26.00 -39.67 2.09
N ILE A 351 25.86 -40.23 3.30
CA ILE A 351 26.94 -40.68 4.20
C ILE A 351 26.45 -42.06 4.69
N ASP A 352 27.09 -43.21 4.41
CA ASP A 352 28.52 -43.44 4.14
C ASP A 352 28.79 -44.60 3.14
N SER A 353 30.08 -44.84 2.84
CA SER A 353 30.71 -46.06 2.28
C SER A 353 30.83 -46.28 0.74
N ASN A 354 32.01 -45.89 0.24
CA ASN A 354 32.92 -46.67 -0.63
C ASN A 354 32.41 -47.32 -1.94
N ALA A 355 32.49 -46.56 -3.04
CA ALA A 355 32.95 -47.07 -4.36
C ALA A 355 33.61 -45.93 -5.15
N ASP A 356 34.66 -46.24 -5.91
CA ASP A 356 35.39 -45.28 -6.74
C ASP A 356 34.67 -44.93 -8.07
N ASP A 357 35.27 -44.00 -8.83
CA ASP A 357 34.92 -43.59 -10.20
C ASP A 357 33.55 -42.91 -10.44
N ASN A 358 33.53 -41.56 -10.37
CA ASN A 358 33.29 -40.68 -11.54
C ASN A 358 33.27 -39.18 -11.16
N VAL A 359 34.37 -38.44 -11.40
CA VAL A 359 34.53 -37.03 -11.01
C VAL A 359 33.94 -36.04 -12.05
N ALA A 360 32.69 -36.28 -12.49
CA ALA A 360 32.11 -35.57 -13.65
C ALA A 360 30.65 -35.11 -13.53
N ALA A 361 30.03 -35.18 -12.34
CA ALA A 361 28.60 -34.85 -12.13
C ALA A 361 28.32 -33.74 -11.09
N ALA A 362 29.35 -33.09 -10.55
CA ALA A 362 29.25 -32.29 -9.31
C ALA A 362 28.70 -30.84 -9.45
N THR A 363 28.03 -30.48 -10.54
CA THR A 363 27.50 -29.11 -10.77
C THR A 363 26.04 -29.12 -11.25
N ASN A 364 25.11 -29.55 -10.39
CA ASN A 364 23.68 -29.35 -10.61
C ASN A 364 22.83 -29.53 -9.33
N ARG A 365 22.81 -28.53 -8.44
CA ARG A 365 22.01 -28.58 -7.21
C ARG A 365 20.61 -28.00 -7.42
N LEU A 366 19.59 -28.84 -7.19
CA LEU A 366 18.21 -28.42 -6.98
C LEU A 366 18.13 -27.43 -5.79
N PRO A 367 17.30 -26.37 -5.86
CA PRO A 367 16.94 -25.60 -4.68
C PRO A 367 16.27 -26.52 -3.66
N ALA A 368 16.73 -26.49 -2.40
CA ALA A 368 16.24 -27.41 -1.37
C ALA A 368 14.73 -27.25 -1.16
N ALA A 369 13.99 -28.35 -1.31
CA ALA A 369 12.60 -28.44 -0.86
C ALA A 369 12.57 -28.44 0.67
N ASP A 370 12.60 -27.25 1.25
CA ASP A 370 12.59 -27.04 2.70
C ASP A 370 11.24 -27.52 3.28
N LEU A 371 11.28 -28.36 4.32
CA LEU A 371 10.08 -28.85 5.02
C LEU A 371 9.31 -27.70 5.69
N ASN A 372 9.91 -26.53 5.87
CA ASN A 372 9.20 -25.33 6.33
C ASN A 372 8.21 -24.76 5.31
N ASN A 373 8.14 -25.30 4.08
CA ASN A 373 7.15 -24.89 3.08
C ASN A 373 5.71 -25.15 3.60
N PRO A 374 4.85 -24.12 3.74
CA PRO A 374 3.52 -24.28 4.32
C PRO A 374 2.60 -25.20 3.50
N GLN A 375 2.87 -25.41 2.21
CA GLN A 375 2.11 -26.35 1.38
C GLN A 375 2.47 -27.82 1.68
N LEU A 376 3.71 -28.09 2.11
CA LEU A 376 4.11 -29.42 2.58
C LEU A 376 3.55 -29.68 3.98
N GLN A 377 3.60 -28.69 4.87
CA GLN A 377 3.02 -28.79 6.21
C GLN A 377 1.49 -28.96 6.19
N ASP A 378 0.78 -28.29 5.28
CA ASP A 378 -0.67 -28.49 5.11
C ASP A 378 -1.01 -29.88 4.52
N LEU A 379 -0.14 -30.44 3.66
CA LEU A 379 -0.26 -31.84 3.21
C LEU A 379 -0.04 -32.84 4.37
N ILE A 380 1.01 -32.65 5.18
CA ILE A 380 1.28 -33.48 6.36
C ILE A 380 0.14 -33.37 7.38
N SER A 381 -0.40 -32.16 7.61
CA SER A 381 -1.59 -31.96 8.46
C SER A 381 -2.78 -32.76 7.93
N LYS A 382 -3.10 -32.66 6.65
CA LYS A 382 -4.25 -33.37 6.06
C LYS A 382 -4.07 -34.89 6.06
N ALA A 383 -2.85 -35.39 5.84
CA ALA A 383 -2.53 -36.81 6.01
C ALA A 383 -2.78 -37.25 7.46
N LYS A 384 -2.33 -36.45 8.43
CA LYS A 384 -2.53 -36.69 9.86
C LYS A 384 -4.00 -36.62 10.28
N ASP A 385 -4.76 -35.63 9.78
CA ASP A 385 -6.18 -35.45 10.08
C ASP A 385 -7.01 -36.62 9.51
N LEU A 386 -6.66 -37.12 8.31
CA LEU A 386 -7.22 -38.34 7.72
C LEU A 386 -6.94 -39.59 8.58
N LEU A 387 -5.68 -39.81 8.97
CA LEU A 387 -5.32 -40.97 9.79
C LEU A 387 -5.92 -40.91 11.20
N ILE A 388 -5.95 -39.74 11.85
CA ILE A 388 -6.65 -39.54 13.13
C ILE A 388 -8.16 -39.82 12.99
N THR A 389 -8.79 -39.43 11.88
CA THR A 389 -10.21 -39.70 11.64
C THR A 389 -10.47 -41.21 11.47
N PHE A 390 -9.55 -41.92 10.80
CA PHE A 390 -9.56 -43.37 10.64
C PHE A 390 -9.33 -44.13 11.96
N GLU A 391 -8.32 -43.75 12.74
CA GLU A 391 -8.02 -44.31 14.07
C GLU A 391 -9.18 -44.08 15.05
N ASN A 392 -9.76 -42.88 15.07
CA ASN A 392 -10.95 -42.59 15.88
C ASN A 392 -12.09 -43.55 15.53
N ILE A 393 -12.41 -43.73 14.24
CA ILE A 393 -13.47 -44.65 13.80
C ILE A 393 -13.13 -46.11 14.13
N LEU A 394 -11.87 -46.54 14.05
CA LEU A 394 -11.42 -47.85 14.53
C LEU A 394 -11.72 -48.04 16.03
N THR A 395 -11.52 -47.04 16.89
CA THR A 395 -11.88 -47.16 18.32
C THR A 395 -13.39 -47.32 18.58
N TRP A 396 -14.26 -46.89 17.66
CA TRP A 396 -15.71 -47.11 17.73
C TRP A 396 -16.16 -48.50 17.25
N LEU A 397 -15.32 -49.21 16.47
CA LEU A 397 -15.61 -50.55 15.94
C LEU A 397 -15.41 -51.64 17.00
N THR A 398 -16.21 -51.57 18.06
CA THR A 398 -16.20 -52.49 19.22
C THR A 398 -17.29 -53.56 19.13
N PRO A 399 -17.18 -54.66 19.92
CA PRO A 399 -18.25 -55.66 20.05
C PRO A 399 -19.60 -55.07 20.46
N GLY A 400 -19.62 -54.06 21.33
CA GLY A 400 -20.85 -53.42 21.83
C GLY A 400 -21.68 -52.75 20.73
N ASN A 401 -21.03 -52.22 19.69
CA ASN A 401 -21.70 -51.63 18.52
C ASN A 401 -21.83 -52.62 17.34
N ARG A 402 -21.59 -53.92 17.56
CA ARG A 402 -21.52 -54.97 16.52
C ARG A 402 -20.61 -54.61 15.33
N TYR A 403 -19.54 -53.84 15.56
CA TYR A 403 -18.67 -53.30 14.51
C TYR A 403 -19.45 -52.44 13.48
N THR A 404 -20.33 -51.57 13.97
CA THR A 404 -21.13 -50.61 13.18
C THR A 404 -20.63 -49.19 13.42
N ILE A 405 -20.64 -48.36 12.39
CA ILE A 405 -20.29 -46.93 12.50
C ILE A 405 -21.59 -46.13 12.74
N PRO A 406 -21.61 -45.17 13.68
CA PRO A 406 -22.74 -44.27 13.86
C PRO A 406 -23.09 -43.52 12.55
N PRO A 407 -24.38 -43.33 12.20
CA PRO A 407 -24.76 -42.66 10.96
C PRO A 407 -24.12 -41.28 10.74
N SER A 408 -23.87 -40.54 11.83
CA SER A 408 -23.19 -39.24 11.83
C SER A 408 -21.71 -39.28 11.42
N MET A 409 -21.03 -40.42 11.59
CA MET A 409 -19.60 -40.57 11.30
C MET A 409 -19.34 -41.15 9.91
N ARG A 410 -20.37 -41.63 9.20
CA ARG A 410 -20.24 -42.36 7.93
C ARG A 410 -19.57 -41.55 6.81
N ASN A 411 -19.69 -40.22 6.85
CA ASN A 411 -19.14 -39.32 5.84
C ASN A 411 -17.75 -38.76 6.22
N ALA A 412 -17.29 -38.95 7.47
CA ALA A 412 -16.10 -38.27 7.99
C ALA A 412 -14.80 -38.72 7.28
N ILE A 413 -14.65 -40.02 6.99
CA ILE A 413 -13.50 -40.53 6.25
C ILE A 413 -13.56 -40.14 4.77
N PRO A 414 -14.69 -40.28 4.04
CA PRO A 414 -14.83 -39.72 2.69
C PRO A 414 -14.48 -38.22 2.59
N GLU A 415 -14.92 -37.39 3.55
CA GLU A 415 -14.63 -35.96 3.56
C GLU A 415 -13.14 -35.68 3.84
N ALA A 416 -12.55 -36.28 4.89
CA ALA A 416 -11.13 -36.13 5.20
C ALA A 416 -10.23 -36.66 4.06
N TYR A 417 -10.61 -37.78 3.44
CA TYR A 417 -9.91 -38.36 2.30
C TYR A 417 -9.98 -37.43 1.09
N ALA A 418 -11.15 -36.85 0.76
CA ALA A 418 -11.27 -35.90 -0.34
C ALA A 418 -10.41 -34.64 -0.11
N VAL A 419 -10.34 -34.14 1.13
CA VAL A 419 -9.48 -32.99 1.49
C VAL A 419 -8.00 -33.33 1.34
N PHE A 420 -7.58 -34.53 1.76
CA PHE A 420 -6.21 -35.02 1.58
C PHE A 420 -5.87 -35.29 0.10
N TYR A 421 -6.72 -35.99 -0.64
CA TYR A 421 -6.55 -36.33 -2.06
C TYR A 421 -6.31 -35.09 -2.92
N ASN A 422 -7.13 -34.05 -2.72
CA ASN A 422 -6.95 -32.77 -3.43
C ASN A 422 -5.61 -32.09 -3.11
N ALA A 423 -5.14 -32.16 -1.85
CA ALA A 423 -3.81 -31.64 -1.47
C ALA A 423 -2.67 -32.48 -2.05
N PHE A 424 -2.80 -33.82 -2.03
CA PHE A 424 -1.81 -34.76 -2.56
C PHE A 424 -1.63 -34.62 -4.08
N ILE A 425 -2.73 -34.50 -4.84
CA ILE A 425 -2.68 -34.25 -6.28
C ILE A 425 -2.11 -32.86 -6.58
N ALA A 426 -2.46 -31.83 -5.81
CA ALA A 426 -1.89 -30.50 -5.97
C ALA A 426 -0.37 -30.49 -5.74
N TRP A 427 0.11 -31.11 -4.65
CA TRP A 427 1.53 -31.30 -4.37
C TRP A 427 2.24 -32.06 -5.49
N LYS A 428 1.72 -33.22 -5.91
CA LYS A 428 2.29 -34.04 -6.99
C LYS A 428 2.38 -33.28 -8.32
N SER A 429 1.43 -32.40 -8.60
CA SER A 429 1.46 -31.52 -9.78
C SER A 429 2.54 -30.43 -9.66
N ARG A 430 2.72 -29.85 -8.47
CA ARG A 430 3.75 -28.85 -8.18
C ARG A 430 5.15 -29.45 -8.31
N ASP A 431 5.37 -30.61 -7.71
CA ASP A 431 6.66 -31.32 -7.71
C ASP A 431 7.12 -31.66 -9.13
N SER A 432 6.22 -32.28 -9.93
CA SER A 432 6.47 -32.55 -11.35
C SER A 432 6.80 -31.28 -12.15
N ASN A 433 6.11 -30.16 -11.89
CA ASN A 433 6.39 -28.87 -12.54
C ASN A 433 7.74 -28.29 -12.11
N ALA A 434 8.13 -28.38 -10.83
CA ALA A 434 9.42 -27.89 -10.33
C ALA A 434 10.59 -28.71 -10.90
N LEU A 435 10.45 -30.04 -10.98
CA LEU A 435 11.42 -30.91 -11.64
C LEU A 435 11.57 -30.57 -13.13
N VAL A 436 10.47 -30.28 -13.82
CA VAL A 436 10.49 -29.80 -15.22
C VAL A 436 11.17 -28.44 -15.34
N GLU A 437 10.90 -27.49 -14.44
CA GLU A 437 11.49 -26.15 -14.45
C GLU A 437 13.01 -26.20 -14.26
N VAL A 438 13.50 -27.01 -13.32
CA VAL A 438 14.95 -27.16 -13.09
C VAL A 438 15.63 -27.88 -14.25
N MET A 439 14.99 -28.88 -14.85
CA MET A 439 15.48 -29.49 -16.09
C MET A 439 15.49 -28.52 -17.29
N VAL A 440 14.56 -27.56 -17.36
CA VAL A 440 14.56 -26.49 -18.37
C VAL A 440 15.67 -25.46 -18.09
N MET A 441 15.98 -25.17 -16.81
CA MET A 441 17.11 -24.32 -16.43
C MET A 441 18.44 -24.94 -16.87
N GLN A 442 18.65 -26.22 -16.54
CA GLN A 442 19.81 -27.02 -16.98
C GLN A 442 19.96 -27.01 -18.50
N PHE A 443 18.86 -27.09 -19.24
CA PHE A 443 18.88 -27.00 -20.70
C PHE A 443 19.34 -25.62 -21.20
N VAL A 444 18.90 -24.53 -20.56
CA VAL A 444 19.27 -23.15 -20.90
C VAL A 444 20.73 -22.81 -20.52
N GLU A 445 21.24 -23.42 -19.46
CA GLU A 445 22.65 -23.37 -19.06
C GLU A 445 23.54 -24.13 -20.05
N LEU A 446 23.13 -25.32 -20.47
CA LEU A 446 23.81 -26.05 -21.55
C LEU A 446 23.74 -25.28 -22.89
N ASP A 447 22.65 -24.59 -23.21
CA ASP A 447 22.57 -23.65 -24.35
C ASP A 447 23.44 -22.39 -24.14
N ALA A 448 23.84 -22.05 -22.91
CA ALA A 448 24.85 -21.02 -22.64
C ALA A 448 26.25 -21.52 -23.01
N ILE A 449 26.63 -22.67 -22.43
CA ILE A 449 27.96 -23.26 -22.59
C ILE A 449 28.20 -23.64 -24.05
N TYR A 450 27.19 -24.20 -24.73
CA TYR A 450 27.25 -24.50 -26.17
C TYR A 450 27.50 -23.24 -27.02
N GLN A 451 26.90 -22.10 -26.67
CA GLN A 451 27.13 -20.84 -27.39
C GLN A 451 28.56 -20.31 -27.17
N THR A 452 29.09 -20.36 -25.94
CA THR A 452 30.47 -19.92 -25.66
C THR A 452 31.52 -20.85 -26.29
N VAL A 453 31.30 -22.17 -26.24
CA VAL A 453 32.18 -23.18 -26.89
C VAL A 453 32.10 -23.09 -28.43
N LYS A 454 31.02 -22.54 -28.97
CA LYS A 454 30.88 -22.24 -30.40
C LYS A 454 31.52 -20.91 -30.83
N GLU A 455 31.75 -19.99 -29.89
CA GLU A 455 32.48 -18.72 -30.14
C GLU A 455 34.00 -18.86 -29.90
N SER A 456 34.48 -19.94 -29.27
CA SER A 456 35.92 -20.23 -29.08
C SER A 456 36.58 -20.93 -30.29
N THR A 457 37.81 -20.52 -30.62
CA THR A 457 38.56 -20.96 -31.82
C THR A 457 39.43 -22.22 -31.64
N ASP A 458 39.36 -22.92 -30.51
CA ASP A 458 40.14 -24.15 -30.24
C ASP A 458 39.30 -25.41 -30.52
N ASP A 459 39.36 -25.89 -31.76
CA ASP A 459 38.35 -26.80 -32.33
C ASP A 459 38.40 -28.23 -31.74
N ALA A 460 39.60 -28.74 -31.40
CA ALA A 460 39.80 -30.14 -31.02
C ALA A 460 39.15 -30.49 -29.68
N ALA A 461 39.42 -29.71 -28.61
CA ALA A 461 38.77 -29.89 -27.32
C ALA A 461 37.28 -29.53 -27.40
N ALA A 462 36.94 -28.44 -28.10
CA ALA A 462 35.57 -27.99 -28.27
C ALA A 462 34.66 -29.03 -28.96
N ALA A 463 35.21 -29.93 -29.80
CA ALA A 463 34.43 -30.97 -30.48
C ALA A 463 33.83 -31.99 -29.49
N LEU A 464 34.63 -32.48 -28.55
CA LEU A 464 34.18 -33.45 -27.53
C LEU A 464 33.16 -32.81 -26.57
N TYR A 465 33.39 -31.57 -26.15
CA TYR A 465 32.42 -30.83 -25.33
C TYR A 465 31.10 -30.59 -26.07
N ARG A 466 31.12 -30.21 -27.35
CA ARG A 466 29.90 -30.07 -28.18
C ARG A 466 29.07 -31.37 -28.18
N GLN A 467 29.70 -32.51 -28.44
CA GLN A 467 29.02 -33.81 -28.49
C GLN A 467 28.40 -34.22 -27.14
N SER A 468 29.13 -34.03 -26.03
CA SER A 468 28.65 -34.33 -24.68
C SER A 468 27.46 -33.43 -24.28
N ILE A 469 27.50 -32.15 -24.64
CA ILE A 469 26.42 -31.19 -24.40
C ILE A 469 25.17 -31.56 -25.21
N GLU A 470 25.30 -31.93 -26.48
CA GLU A 470 24.17 -32.33 -27.33
C GLU A 470 23.49 -33.61 -26.84
N GLN A 471 24.25 -34.61 -26.39
CA GLN A 471 23.71 -35.83 -25.76
C GLN A 471 22.96 -35.50 -24.45
N SER A 472 23.53 -34.64 -23.60
CA SER A 472 22.92 -34.19 -22.35
C SER A 472 21.61 -33.42 -22.59
N GLN A 473 21.62 -32.51 -23.56
CA GLN A 473 20.44 -31.77 -24.02
C GLN A 473 19.33 -32.71 -24.53
N LEU A 474 19.67 -33.76 -25.29
CA LEU A 474 18.71 -34.74 -25.79
C LEU A 474 18.04 -35.52 -24.64
N MET A 475 18.82 -35.93 -23.64
CA MET A 475 18.30 -36.64 -22.45
C MET A 475 17.35 -35.76 -21.62
N LEU A 476 17.71 -34.48 -21.40
CA LEU A 476 16.82 -33.51 -20.77
C LEU A 476 15.52 -33.33 -21.57
N ILE A 477 15.60 -33.14 -22.89
CA ILE A 477 14.45 -33.02 -23.78
C ILE A 477 13.50 -34.23 -23.64
N VAL A 478 14.02 -35.47 -23.59
CA VAL A 478 13.19 -36.68 -23.48
C VAL A 478 12.49 -36.75 -22.12
N ARG A 479 13.20 -36.51 -21.02
CA ARG A 479 12.65 -36.58 -19.66
C ARG A 479 11.68 -35.40 -19.36
N ILE A 480 11.92 -34.20 -19.91
CA ILE A 480 10.95 -33.08 -19.89
C ILE A 480 9.67 -33.44 -20.65
N LYS A 481 9.77 -34.00 -21.87
CA LYS A 481 8.60 -34.46 -22.66
C LYS A 481 7.78 -35.53 -21.93
N ARG A 482 8.42 -36.39 -21.13
CA ARG A 482 7.77 -37.43 -20.33
C ARG A 482 7.01 -36.88 -19.12
N LEU A 483 7.53 -35.84 -18.47
CA LEU A 483 6.93 -35.23 -17.27
C LEU A 483 5.86 -34.17 -17.60
N ALA A 484 6.15 -33.25 -18.51
CA ALA A 484 5.24 -32.15 -18.90
C ALA A 484 4.23 -32.53 -19.99
N GLY A 485 4.45 -33.65 -20.69
CA GLY A 485 3.78 -34.00 -21.94
C GLY A 485 4.44 -33.36 -23.17
N GLN A 486 4.33 -34.04 -24.33
CA GLN A 486 5.18 -33.76 -25.50
C GLN A 486 5.09 -32.32 -26.03
N GLU A 487 3.89 -31.72 -26.08
CA GLU A 487 3.72 -30.34 -26.54
C GLU A 487 4.15 -29.31 -25.51
N LYS A 488 3.70 -29.43 -24.26
CA LYS A 488 3.98 -28.47 -23.20
C LYS A 488 5.48 -28.42 -22.90
N GLY A 489 6.13 -29.59 -22.84
CA GLY A 489 7.59 -29.68 -22.69
C GLY A 489 8.35 -28.97 -23.82
N LYS A 490 7.98 -29.18 -25.10
CA LYS A 490 8.55 -28.42 -26.23
C LYS A 490 8.33 -26.92 -26.07
N LYS A 491 7.10 -26.49 -25.77
CA LYS A 491 6.71 -25.07 -25.64
C LYS A 491 7.47 -24.37 -24.49
N LEU A 492 7.68 -25.04 -23.36
CA LEU A 492 8.47 -24.54 -22.23
C LEU A 492 9.95 -24.34 -22.60
N ILE A 493 10.59 -25.35 -23.20
CA ILE A 493 12.00 -25.27 -23.64
C ILE A 493 12.19 -24.12 -24.65
N PHE A 494 11.33 -24.04 -25.68
CA PHE A 494 11.41 -22.96 -26.67
C PHE A 494 11.22 -21.57 -26.05
N LYS A 495 10.29 -21.40 -25.09
CA LYS A 495 10.09 -20.12 -24.40
C LYS A 495 11.35 -19.75 -23.61
N ALA A 496 11.85 -20.63 -22.75
CA ALA A 496 12.99 -20.36 -21.87
C ALA A 496 14.27 -20.02 -22.67
N VAL A 497 14.54 -20.77 -23.74
CA VAL A 497 15.67 -20.51 -24.65
C VAL A 497 15.53 -19.16 -25.37
N ALA A 498 14.32 -18.82 -25.86
CA ALA A 498 14.08 -17.53 -26.50
C ALA A 498 14.24 -16.35 -25.52
N GLU A 499 13.76 -16.52 -24.29
CA GLU A 499 13.83 -15.54 -23.21
C GLU A 499 15.28 -15.29 -22.75
N ALA A 500 16.05 -16.36 -22.51
CA ALA A 500 17.48 -16.28 -22.18
C ALA A 500 18.31 -15.63 -23.30
N ARG A 501 18.05 -15.99 -24.57
CA ARG A 501 18.72 -15.38 -25.73
C ARG A 501 18.34 -13.91 -25.92
N LYS A 502 17.10 -13.50 -25.58
CA LYS A 502 16.68 -12.09 -25.54
C LYS A 502 17.43 -11.32 -24.43
N ALA A 503 17.54 -11.89 -23.23
CA ALA A 503 18.26 -11.28 -22.11
C ALA A 503 19.75 -11.07 -22.44
N ARG A 504 20.43 -12.06 -23.05
CA ARG A 504 21.83 -11.93 -23.51
C ARG A 504 21.99 -10.80 -24.54
N LYS A 505 21.07 -10.67 -25.50
CA LYS A 505 21.11 -9.56 -26.50
C LYS A 505 20.94 -8.19 -25.85
N ALA A 506 20.00 -8.03 -24.92
CA ALA A 506 19.83 -6.76 -24.18
C ALA A 506 21.10 -6.39 -23.40
N LYS A 507 21.72 -7.36 -22.70
CA LYS A 507 22.97 -7.12 -21.96
C LYS A 507 24.13 -6.71 -22.88
N LYS A 508 24.21 -7.27 -24.10
CA LYS A 508 25.23 -6.93 -25.12
C LYS A 508 25.00 -5.57 -25.80
N GLN A 509 23.82 -4.95 -25.68
CA GLN A 509 23.56 -3.57 -26.16
C GLN A 509 23.95 -2.50 -25.11
N ILE A 510 23.79 -2.79 -23.82
CA ILE A 510 24.09 -1.83 -22.73
C ILE A 510 25.60 -1.51 -22.63
N THR A 511 26.46 -2.42 -23.09
CA THR A 511 27.94 -2.24 -23.11
C THR A 511 28.45 -1.61 -24.43
N GLY A 512 27.58 -0.95 -25.20
CA GLY A 512 27.87 -0.53 -26.58
C GLY A 512 28.70 0.76 -26.73
N ASP A 513 28.41 1.80 -25.96
CA ASP A 513 28.94 3.16 -26.17
C ASP A 513 29.69 3.71 -24.94
N THR A 514 31.01 3.52 -24.92
CA THR A 514 32.02 4.55 -24.57
C THR A 514 33.43 3.95 -24.70
N ARG A 515 34.23 4.51 -25.61
CA ARG A 515 35.65 4.16 -25.80
C ARG A 515 36.52 5.40 -25.56
N PRO A 516 37.68 5.22 -24.90
CA PRO A 516 38.94 5.75 -25.41
C PRO A 516 39.72 4.67 -26.20
N ARG A 517 40.89 5.03 -26.74
CA ARG A 517 41.56 4.28 -27.82
C ARG A 517 43.09 4.46 -27.74
N VAL A 518 43.85 3.47 -28.27
CA VAL A 518 45.32 3.47 -28.48
C VAL A 518 46.10 3.20 -27.17
N ALA A 519 47.17 2.37 -27.12
CA ALA A 519 47.89 1.59 -28.14
C ALA A 519 48.15 0.13 -27.70
N ASP A 520 48.50 -0.73 -28.66
CA ASP A 520 49.05 -2.07 -28.42
C ASP A 520 50.54 -2.04 -28.02
N ASN A 521 50.98 -3.01 -27.21
CA ASN A 521 52.21 -3.79 -27.46
C ASN A 521 52.25 -5.06 -26.60
N SER A 522 53.17 -5.99 -26.93
CA SER A 522 52.97 -7.42 -26.68
C SER A 522 53.96 -8.10 -25.72
N ALA A 523 53.39 -9.06 -24.96
CA ALA A 523 53.98 -10.35 -24.54
C ALA A 523 55.20 -10.40 -23.58
N GLY A 524 55.00 -11.13 -22.47
CA GLY A 524 56.04 -11.92 -21.78
C GLY A 524 56.89 -11.21 -20.72
N ASP A 525 56.71 -11.55 -19.43
CA ASP A 525 57.35 -12.75 -18.87
C ASP A 525 56.65 -13.17 -17.54
N ALA A 526 57.18 -14.16 -16.81
CA ALA A 526 56.47 -14.86 -15.73
C ALA A 526 57.07 -14.77 -14.30
N SER A 527 56.18 -15.01 -13.32
CA SER A 527 56.44 -15.57 -11.98
C SER A 527 56.96 -14.66 -10.84
N ALA A 528 56.55 -15.02 -9.62
CA ALA A 528 56.97 -14.52 -8.29
C ALA A 528 56.69 -13.01 -8.00
N THR A 529 56.64 -12.53 -6.74
CA THR A 529 56.91 -13.17 -5.43
C THR A 529 55.85 -12.75 -4.40
N ALA A 530 55.78 -13.45 -3.25
CA ALA A 530 54.82 -13.20 -2.18
C ALA A 530 55.23 -12.09 -1.18
N ASN A 531 54.34 -11.84 -0.21
CA ASN A 531 54.53 -11.14 1.08
C ASN A 531 54.63 -9.60 1.08
N SER A 532 53.58 -8.95 1.60
CA SER A 532 53.70 -8.24 2.89
C SER A 532 52.34 -8.07 3.58
N LEU A 533 52.31 -8.44 4.88
CA LEU A 533 51.46 -7.98 6.00
C LEU A 533 50.07 -7.36 5.69
N VAL A 534 48.91 -7.89 6.13
CA VAL A 534 48.48 -8.55 7.40
C VAL A 534 48.50 -7.62 8.63
N SER A 535 47.42 -7.39 9.40
CA SER A 535 45.96 -7.39 9.12
C SER A 535 45.26 -6.30 10.00
N PRO A 536 44.24 -6.51 10.89
CA PRO A 536 43.44 -5.38 11.40
C PRO A 536 43.64 -5.08 12.90
N GLU A 537 42.97 -4.06 13.44
CA GLU A 537 42.53 -4.11 14.85
C GLU A 537 41.32 -3.22 15.13
N SER A 538 40.57 -3.55 16.18
CA SER A 538 39.38 -2.81 16.65
C SER A 538 39.65 -2.26 18.05
N GLN A 539 39.41 -0.97 18.29
CA GLN A 539 39.41 -0.41 19.65
C GLN A 539 38.25 0.55 19.89
N THR A 540 37.47 0.24 20.93
CA THR A 540 36.45 1.10 21.53
C THR A 540 37.11 2.19 22.37
N LEU A 541 36.74 3.46 22.16
CA LEU A 541 37.11 4.56 23.07
C LEU A 541 35.92 5.46 23.38
N THR A 542 35.74 5.73 24.67
CA THR A 542 34.80 6.72 25.22
C THR A 542 35.34 8.15 25.07
N PRO A 543 34.49 9.18 24.90
CA PRO A 543 34.93 10.56 24.93
C PRO A 543 35.40 10.97 26.36
N PRO A 544 36.48 11.77 26.48
CA PRO A 544 37.06 12.14 27.77
C PRO A 544 36.35 13.31 28.47
N SER A 545 36.75 13.57 29.72
CA SER A 545 36.11 14.51 30.65
C SER A 545 36.37 15.99 30.34
N THR A 546 35.37 16.85 30.61
CA THR A 546 35.48 18.31 30.53
C THR A 546 36.33 18.87 31.68
N PRO A 547 37.30 19.78 31.44
CA PRO A 547 38.05 20.43 32.50
C PRO A 547 37.23 21.52 33.21
N LEU A 548 37.28 21.53 34.55
CA LEU A 548 36.80 22.64 35.37
C LEU A 548 37.83 23.77 35.37
N SER A 549 37.41 24.99 35.00
CA SER A 549 38.20 26.21 35.21
C SER A 549 37.59 27.06 36.32
N ARG A 550 38.43 27.56 37.24
CA ARG A 550 38.00 28.19 38.49
C ARG A 550 38.39 29.67 38.55
N GLY A 551 37.43 30.54 38.23
CA GLY A 551 37.25 31.85 38.83
C GLY A 551 38.38 32.88 38.72
N GLN A 552 38.18 33.86 37.83
CA GLN A 552 38.45 35.27 38.16
C GLN A 552 37.18 36.07 37.85
N ALA A 553 36.94 37.15 38.60
CA ALA A 553 35.73 37.95 38.51
C ALA A 553 36.06 39.43 38.66
N HIS A 554 35.58 40.24 37.71
CA HIS A 554 35.36 41.70 37.67
C HIS A 554 34.90 41.97 36.21
N SER A 555 33.98 42.87 35.87
CA SER A 555 33.13 43.76 36.68
C SER A 555 31.81 44.07 35.94
N THR A 556 30.84 44.64 36.65
CA THR A 556 29.43 44.77 36.24
C THR A 556 29.14 45.70 35.06
N SER A 557 28.27 45.26 34.15
CA SER A 557 27.28 46.12 33.47
C SER A 557 25.95 45.39 33.36
N GLN A 558 24.83 46.09 33.57
CA GLN A 558 23.48 45.51 33.57
C GLN A 558 22.78 45.76 32.24
N GLN A 559 22.10 44.75 31.67
CA GLN A 559 20.86 44.97 30.90
C GLN A 559 20.04 43.68 30.70
N LEU A 560 18.76 43.78 31.05
CA LEU A 560 17.59 43.03 30.53
C LEU A 560 17.75 41.51 30.26
N SER A 561 17.55 40.70 31.30
CA SER A 561 17.38 39.25 31.19
C SER A 561 15.90 38.83 31.03
N PHE A 562 15.44 38.52 29.82
CA PHE A 562 14.27 37.64 29.61
C PHE A 562 14.24 36.99 28.22
N ALA A 563 15.01 35.92 28.04
CA ALA A 563 14.94 35.03 26.88
C ALA A 563 15.37 33.60 27.29
N PRO A 564 14.75 32.53 26.74
CA PRO A 564 15.18 31.16 27.00
C PRO A 564 16.58 30.92 26.40
N LYS A 565 17.41 30.11 27.10
CA LYS A 565 18.80 29.85 26.73
C LYS A 565 18.87 28.90 25.53
N ALA A 566 18.80 29.45 24.30
CA ALA A 566 18.94 28.68 23.07
C ALA A 566 20.28 27.93 22.97
N GLY A 567 20.24 26.74 22.38
CA GLY A 567 21.42 25.91 22.15
C GLY A 567 22.42 26.54 21.17
N LEU A 568 23.71 26.25 21.38
CA LEU A 568 24.82 26.47 20.44
C LEU A 568 24.78 27.82 19.67
N MET A 569 24.81 28.92 20.43
CA MET A 569 24.96 30.29 19.91
C MET A 569 23.84 30.72 18.94
N GLY A 570 22.59 30.69 19.44
CA GLY A 570 21.45 31.40 18.84
C GLY A 570 21.04 30.93 17.43
N LEU A 571 21.44 29.73 17.04
CA LEU A 571 21.33 29.25 15.65
C LEU A 571 20.54 27.94 15.49
N ILE A 572 20.08 27.34 16.59
CA ILE A 572 19.32 26.09 16.61
C ILE A 572 18.29 26.23 17.76
N PRO A 573 17.06 25.69 17.63
CA PRO A 573 16.20 25.41 18.79
C PRO A 573 16.97 24.62 19.86
N ASP A 574 16.52 24.64 21.12
CA ASP A 574 17.26 23.91 22.17
C ASP A 574 17.46 22.43 21.79
N ASN A 575 18.63 21.89 22.13
CA ASN A 575 19.05 20.54 21.78
C ASN A 575 18.04 19.49 22.28
N ARG A 576 17.30 19.75 23.37
CA ARG A 576 16.19 18.92 23.85
C ARG A 576 15.04 18.87 22.83
N VAL A 577 14.59 20.03 22.36
CA VAL A 577 13.54 20.15 21.34
C VAL A 577 13.95 19.41 20.07
N VAL A 578 15.16 19.65 19.54
CA VAL A 578 15.63 18.99 18.31
C VAL A 578 15.68 17.47 18.44
N VAL A 579 16.15 16.95 19.58
CA VAL A 579 16.21 15.49 19.83
C VAL A 579 14.81 14.88 19.95
N HIS A 580 13.87 15.57 20.61
CA HIS A 580 12.47 15.15 20.71
C HIS A 580 11.76 15.15 19.35
N GLU A 581 11.94 16.21 18.56
CA GLU A 581 11.39 16.31 17.21
C GLU A 581 11.96 15.22 16.27
N LEU A 582 13.26 14.93 16.33
CA LEU A 582 13.88 13.84 15.55
C LEU A 582 13.37 12.45 15.96
N ALA A 583 13.06 12.24 17.24
CA ALA A 583 12.49 10.97 17.72
C ALA A 583 11.05 10.74 17.21
N ILE A 584 10.25 11.80 17.12
CA ILE A 584 8.86 11.74 16.59
C ILE A 584 8.84 11.75 15.06
N ASN A 585 9.68 12.58 14.44
CA ASN A 585 9.83 12.73 13.00
C ASN A 585 11.31 12.61 12.58
N LYS A 586 11.69 11.44 12.06
CA LYS A 586 13.05 11.14 11.61
C LYS A 586 13.56 12.03 10.46
N GLU A 587 12.66 12.74 9.79
CA GLU A 587 12.95 13.66 8.69
C GLU A 587 12.76 15.13 9.11
N TYR A 588 12.73 15.40 10.43
CA TYR A 588 12.61 16.74 10.98
C TYR A 588 13.74 17.65 10.47
N GLN A 589 13.31 18.81 9.97
CA GLN A 589 14.15 19.91 9.51
C GLN A 589 13.54 21.18 10.11
N ILE A 590 14.40 22.13 10.47
CA ILE A 590 13.96 23.46 10.89
C ILE A 590 13.40 24.16 9.64
N PRO A 591 12.14 24.67 9.68
CA PRO A 591 11.58 25.40 8.56
C PRO A 591 12.38 26.68 8.28
N THR A 592 12.69 26.92 7.00
CA THR A 592 13.43 28.12 6.57
C THR A 592 12.75 29.40 7.03
N GLU A 593 11.42 29.45 6.97
CA GLU A 593 10.62 30.61 7.40
C GLU A 593 10.78 30.89 8.90
N ASP A 594 10.62 29.87 9.76
CA ASP A 594 10.79 29.99 11.21
C ASP A 594 12.21 30.41 11.60
N TYR A 595 13.23 29.86 10.93
CA TYR A 595 14.63 30.21 11.16
C TYR A 595 14.92 31.66 10.74
N VAL A 596 14.50 32.04 9.52
CA VAL A 596 14.76 33.38 8.97
C VAL A 596 13.99 34.43 9.75
N GLU A 597 12.76 34.19 10.19
CA GLU A 597 12.03 35.16 11.04
C GLU A 597 12.66 35.27 12.44
N GLN A 598 13.26 34.22 13.00
CA GLN A 598 14.04 34.32 14.25
C GLN A 598 15.31 35.17 14.07
N GLN A 599 16.10 34.96 13.01
CA GLN A 599 17.26 35.79 12.71
C GLN A 599 16.88 37.23 12.33
N ALA A 600 15.77 37.40 11.60
CA ALA A 600 15.20 38.70 11.27
C ALA A 600 14.72 39.42 12.52
N ALA A 601 14.01 38.78 13.45
CA ALA A 601 13.56 39.40 14.70
C ALA A 601 14.74 39.92 15.55
N MET A 602 15.87 39.20 15.57
CA MET A 602 17.09 39.64 16.27
C MET A 602 17.81 40.80 15.55
N THR A 603 17.79 40.86 14.21
CA THR A 603 18.49 41.89 13.43
C THR A 603 17.64 43.12 13.10
N ARG A 604 16.30 42.99 13.09
CA ARG A 604 15.29 44.06 12.88
C ARG A 604 15.52 45.34 13.70
N PRO A 605 15.86 45.31 15.01
CA PRO A 605 16.21 46.53 15.73
C PRO A 605 17.51 47.18 15.23
N VAL A 606 18.49 46.39 14.77
CA VAL A 606 19.74 46.90 14.17
C VAL A 606 19.45 47.57 12.82
N TRP A 607 18.62 46.96 11.98
CA TRP A 607 18.19 47.56 10.71
C TRP A 607 17.37 48.84 10.91
N ALA A 608 16.50 48.89 11.93
CA ALA A 608 15.76 50.09 12.27
C ALA A 608 16.70 51.23 12.73
N HIS A 609 17.71 50.92 13.55
CA HIS A 609 18.74 51.88 13.95
C HIS A 609 19.59 52.36 12.76
N MET A 610 20.06 51.44 11.91
CA MET A 610 20.88 51.73 10.72
C MET A 610 20.13 52.61 9.70
N ARG A 611 18.82 52.37 9.49
CA ARG A 611 17.98 53.22 8.64
C ARG A 611 17.76 54.62 9.25
N ALA A 612 17.79 54.76 10.58
CA ALA A 612 17.71 56.05 11.25
C ALA A 612 19.04 56.83 11.20
N THR A 613 20.20 56.18 11.39
CA THR A 613 21.53 56.83 11.27
C THR A 613 21.83 57.23 9.84
N ALA A 614 21.35 56.48 8.84
CA ALA A 614 21.48 56.82 7.43
C ALA A 614 20.69 58.06 7.01
N GLN A 615 19.64 58.43 7.76
CA GLN A 615 18.91 59.70 7.54
C GLN A 615 19.61 60.91 8.19
N ALA A 616 20.68 60.70 8.96
CA ALA A 616 21.45 61.75 9.62
C ALA A 616 22.75 62.15 8.89
N ASP A 617 23.03 61.56 7.71
CA ASP A 617 24.21 61.82 6.84
C ASP A 617 25.60 61.60 7.49
N ASP A 618 25.66 60.93 8.65
CA ASP A 618 26.93 60.56 9.31
C ASP A 618 27.58 59.37 8.59
N GLN A 619 28.49 59.66 7.67
CA GLN A 619 29.19 58.64 6.87
C GLN A 619 30.08 57.72 7.71
N GLU A 620 30.64 58.19 8.83
CA GLU A 620 31.52 57.37 9.68
C GLU A 620 30.72 56.44 10.59
N ALA A 621 29.60 56.89 11.16
CA ALA A 621 28.67 55.99 11.87
C ALA A 621 28.11 54.90 10.94
N ASN A 622 27.68 55.28 9.73
CA ASN A 622 27.15 54.32 8.75
C ASN A 622 28.24 53.32 8.28
N PHE A 623 29.49 53.75 8.08
CA PHE A 623 30.59 52.83 7.78
C PHE A 623 30.91 51.89 8.97
N ARG A 624 30.90 52.37 10.21
CA ARG A 624 31.15 51.52 11.39
C ARG A 624 30.03 50.50 11.62
N ILE A 625 28.78 50.82 11.30
CA ILE A 625 27.67 49.84 11.30
C ILE A 625 27.87 48.82 10.16
N PHE A 626 28.24 49.25 8.96
CA PHE A 626 28.59 48.35 7.86
C PHE A 626 29.74 47.41 8.22
N LEU A 627 30.80 47.90 8.87
CA LEU A 627 31.98 47.12 9.27
C LEU A 627 31.62 45.99 10.26
N ASN A 628 30.79 46.29 11.26
CA ASN A 628 30.24 45.29 12.18
C ASN A 628 29.42 44.23 11.43
N MET A 629 28.63 44.63 10.43
CA MET A 629 27.83 43.71 9.62
C MET A 629 28.69 42.88 8.65
N ALA A 630 29.76 43.43 8.10
CA ALA A 630 30.74 42.71 7.30
C ALA A 630 31.47 41.64 8.13
N SER A 631 31.78 41.92 9.40
CA SER A 631 32.28 40.91 10.35
C SER A 631 31.22 39.83 10.60
N ASN A 632 29.94 40.20 10.80
CA ASN A 632 28.87 39.20 10.98
C ASN A 632 28.71 38.29 9.75
N ILE A 633 28.81 38.85 8.55
CA ILE A 633 28.81 38.13 7.27
C ILE A 633 30.02 37.18 7.17
N ARG A 634 31.23 37.63 7.54
CA ARG A 634 32.42 36.79 7.65
C ARG A 634 32.19 35.60 8.58
N ASP A 635 31.74 35.86 9.80
CA ASP A 635 31.54 34.84 10.83
C ASP A 635 30.49 33.80 10.40
N LYS A 636 29.37 34.27 9.81
CA LYS A 636 28.32 33.40 9.25
C LYS A 636 28.83 32.55 8.09
N LEU A 637 29.54 33.14 7.12
CA LEU A 637 30.09 32.40 5.98
C LEU A 637 31.22 31.44 6.38
N GLN A 638 32.06 31.80 7.34
CA GLN A 638 33.09 30.91 7.89
C GLN A 638 32.47 29.75 8.69
N ARG A 639 31.31 29.94 9.35
CA ARG A 639 30.58 28.87 10.07
C ARG A 639 30.02 27.76 9.17
N LEU A 640 29.87 28.00 7.87
CA LEU A 640 29.52 26.98 6.87
C LEU A 640 30.68 26.02 6.55
N LEU A 641 31.92 26.41 6.88
CA LEU A 641 33.15 25.72 6.47
C LEU A 641 33.90 25.15 7.67
N LYS A 642 34.65 24.07 7.43
CA LYS A 642 35.61 23.56 8.42
C LYS A 642 36.86 24.47 8.44
N PRO A 643 37.37 24.86 9.62
CA PRO A 643 38.64 25.57 9.74
C PRO A 643 39.77 24.83 9.02
N GLY A 644 40.62 25.57 8.31
CA GLY A 644 41.72 25.01 7.50
C GLY A 644 41.39 24.69 6.04
N ASN A 645 40.15 24.88 5.59
CA ASN A 645 39.83 24.88 4.15
C ASN A 645 40.40 26.16 3.49
N SER A 646 40.94 26.07 2.26
CA SER A 646 41.41 27.24 1.51
C SER A 646 40.30 28.29 1.31
N MET A 647 39.04 27.86 1.14
CA MET A 647 37.88 28.75 1.09
C MET A 647 37.61 29.47 2.43
N TYR A 648 37.91 28.84 3.57
CA TYR A 648 37.74 29.46 4.89
C TYR A 648 38.73 30.64 5.06
N ASN A 649 39.97 30.45 4.61
CA ASN A 649 41.00 31.50 4.62
C ASN A 649 40.66 32.62 3.64
N LEU A 650 40.29 32.28 2.39
CA LEU A 650 39.90 33.25 1.36
C LEU A 650 38.74 34.16 1.80
N ILE A 651 37.75 33.61 2.51
CA ILE A 651 36.64 34.39 3.09
C ILE A 651 37.15 35.33 4.19
N GLY A 652 38.10 34.88 5.02
CA GLY A 652 38.74 35.71 6.05
C GLY A 652 39.62 36.82 5.50
N GLU A 653 40.22 36.63 4.32
CA GLU A 653 41.04 37.62 3.60
C GLU A 653 40.17 38.64 2.84
N ILE A 654 39.09 38.19 2.18
CA ILE A 654 38.14 39.07 1.46
C ILE A 654 37.31 39.94 2.44
N LEU A 655 37.01 39.41 3.63
CA LEU A 655 36.21 40.05 4.66
C LEU A 655 37.04 40.38 5.91
N ASP A 656 38.22 40.94 5.72
CA ASP A 656 39.04 41.44 6.81
C ASP A 656 38.60 42.85 7.27
N PRO A 657 38.06 43.01 8.50
CA PRO A 657 37.62 44.31 8.98
C PRO A 657 38.79 45.28 9.19
N GLU A 658 39.98 44.82 9.59
CA GLU A 658 41.15 45.69 9.74
C GLU A 658 41.58 46.29 8.39
N LEU A 659 41.60 45.48 7.33
CA LEU A 659 41.87 45.94 5.97
C LEU A 659 40.77 46.89 5.45
N ALA A 660 39.49 46.59 5.71
CA ALA A 660 38.39 47.45 5.30
C ALA A 660 38.42 48.83 5.99
N GLU A 661 38.68 48.87 7.30
CA GLU A 661 38.83 50.11 8.08
C GLU A 661 40.01 50.96 7.56
N ARG A 662 41.17 50.34 7.32
CA ARG A 662 42.34 51.01 6.72
C ARG A 662 42.04 51.55 5.32
N GLN A 663 41.27 50.83 4.49
CA GLN A 663 40.87 51.29 3.16
C GLN A 663 39.87 52.45 3.21
N PHE A 664 39.02 52.52 4.25
CA PHE A 664 38.07 53.62 4.45
C PHE A 664 38.78 54.90 4.87
N TYR A 665 39.69 54.84 5.86
CA TYR A 665 40.51 56.01 6.25
C TYR A 665 41.43 56.53 5.14
N LEU A 666 41.73 55.71 4.12
CA LEU A 666 42.45 56.10 2.91
C LEU A 666 41.54 56.47 1.72
N GLY A 667 40.22 56.51 1.89
CA GLY A 667 39.24 56.91 0.86
C GLY A 667 39.13 55.96 -0.34
N ASN A 668 39.63 54.72 -0.23
CA ASN A 668 39.72 53.74 -1.33
C ASN A 668 38.76 52.54 -1.17
N PHE A 669 38.03 52.47 -0.05
CA PHE A 669 37.00 51.46 0.16
C PHE A 669 35.84 51.64 -0.85
N SER A 670 35.24 50.54 -1.29
CA SER A 670 34.18 50.57 -2.31
C SER A 670 33.17 49.43 -2.11
N TYR A 671 31.93 49.80 -1.79
CA TYR A 671 30.82 48.88 -1.58
C TYR A 671 30.54 48.00 -2.81
N GLU A 672 30.68 48.53 -4.03
CA GLU A 672 30.47 47.75 -5.26
C GLU A 672 31.54 46.66 -5.44
N LYS A 673 32.80 46.89 -5.03
CA LYS A 673 33.83 45.83 -5.02
C LYS A 673 33.48 44.72 -4.03
N PHE A 674 32.91 45.07 -2.87
CA PHE A 674 32.43 44.13 -1.85
C PHE A 674 31.26 43.27 -2.39
N PHE A 675 30.23 43.90 -2.97
CA PHE A 675 29.08 43.15 -3.50
C PHE A 675 29.46 42.29 -4.71
N ALA A 676 30.35 42.76 -5.59
CA ALA A 676 30.89 41.94 -6.69
C ALA A 676 31.70 40.72 -6.17
N ALA A 677 32.48 40.88 -5.10
CA ALA A 677 33.18 39.77 -4.46
C ALA A 677 32.19 38.75 -3.88
N MET A 678 31.15 39.20 -3.17
CA MET A 678 30.10 38.34 -2.60
C MET A 678 29.29 37.62 -3.70
N ALA A 679 28.91 38.30 -4.79
CA ALA A 679 28.26 37.68 -5.94
C ALA A 679 29.12 36.59 -6.61
N SER A 680 30.45 36.74 -6.58
CA SER A 680 31.38 35.70 -7.05
C SER A 680 31.59 34.54 -6.06
N LEU A 681 31.14 34.69 -4.82
CA LEU A 681 31.39 33.78 -3.70
C LEU A 681 30.17 32.92 -3.36
N LEU A 682 28.97 33.52 -3.27
CA LEU A 682 27.74 32.80 -2.91
C LEU A 682 27.49 31.55 -3.77
N PRO A 683 27.61 31.57 -5.13
CA PRO A 683 27.39 30.37 -5.94
C PRO A 683 28.39 29.22 -5.69
N LYS A 684 29.52 29.49 -5.01
CA LYS A 684 30.54 28.48 -4.66
C LYS A 684 30.30 27.86 -3.28
N LEU A 685 29.36 28.40 -2.51
CA LEU A 685 29.05 28.00 -1.13
C LEU A 685 27.61 27.49 -0.97
N CYS A 686 26.72 27.75 -1.94
CA CYS A 686 25.34 27.30 -1.92
C CYS A 686 25.19 25.82 -2.27
N ALA A 687 24.06 25.24 -1.86
CA ALA A 687 23.64 23.93 -2.35
C ALA A 687 23.00 24.08 -3.75
N PRO A 688 23.28 23.19 -4.73
CA PRO A 688 22.85 23.37 -6.13
C PRO A 688 21.34 23.54 -6.37
N PHE A 689 20.49 23.16 -5.41
CA PHE A 689 19.04 23.35 -5.52
C PHE A 689 18.59 24.82 -5.32
N ARG A 690 19.48 25.70 -4.82
CA ARG A 690 19.22 27.14 -4.67
C ARG A 690 19.91 28.01 -5.72
N ASP A 691 20.58 27.43 -6.72
CA ASP A 691 21.34 28.22 -7.70
C ASP A 691 20.47 29.27 -8.42
N ASP A 692 19.18 28.99 -8.65
CA ASP A 692 18.20 29.95 -9.18
C ASP A 692 17.86 31.09 -8.19
N GLU A 693 17.75 30.79 -6.89
CA GLU A 693 17.55 31.81 -5.84
C GLU A 693 18.79 32.72 -5.72
N VAL A 694 20.00 32.15 -5.77
CA VAL A 694 21.27 32.88 -5.77
C VAL A 694 21.38 33.79 -7.00
N ASN A 695 21.06 33.27 -8.19
CA ASN A 695 21.07 34.05 -9.42
C ASN A 695 20.05 35.20 -9.38
N THR A 696 18.88 34.98 -8.78
CA THR A 696 17.85 36.01 -8.57
C THR A 696 18.34 37.09 -7.60
N LEU A 697 18.89 36.72 -6.44
CA LEU A 697 19.49 37.66 -5.47
C LEU A 697 20.58 38.53 -6.11
N ILE A 698 21.50 37.91 -6.85
CA ILE A 698 22.61 38.59 -7.52
C ILE A 698 22.09 39.59 -8.56
N ARG A 699 21.08 39.22 -9.37
CA ARG A 699 20.56 40.09 -10.42
C ARG A 699 19.72 41.24 -9.88
N GLU A 700 18.80 40.96 -8.96
CA GLU A 700 17.73 41.89 -8.56
C GLU A 700 18.01 42.69 -7.28
N LYS A 701 18.82 42.17 -6.35
CA LYS A 701 18.98 42.74 -5.00
C LYS A 701 20.40 43.14 -4.60
N LEU A 702 21.43 42.70 -5.34
CA LEU A 702 22.82 43.03 -5.06
C LEU A 702 23.39 44.13 -5.98
N ASN A 703 22.83 44.30 -7.19
CA ASN A 703 23.24 45.36 -8.13
C ASN A 703 22.49 46.68 -7.88
N ASP A 704 21.20 46.60 -7.59
CA ASP A 704 20.30 47.75 -7.45
C ASP A 704 19.89 47.99 -5.99
N GLY A 705 19.66 49.26 -5.63
CA GLY A 705 19.19 49.68 -4.31
C GLY A 705 20.26 50.25 -3.37
N ASN A 706 19.81 50.70 -2.20
CA ASN A 706 20.62 51.30 -1.14
C ASN A 706 21.51 50.25 -0.46
N VAL A 707 22.73 50.63 -0.05
CA VAL A 707 23.71 49.75 0.62
C VAL A 707 23.07 48.99 1.79
N ILE A 708 22.24 49.64 2.60
CA ILE A 708 21.55 49.00 3.74
C ILE A 708 20.70 47.82 3.28
N ASP A 709 19.83 48.03 2.29
CA ASP A 709 18.87 47.04 1.81
C ASP A 709 19.59 45.90 1.05
N ARG A 710 20.70 46.20 0.36
CA ARG A 710 21.60 45.20 -0.23
C ARG A 710 22.27 44.31 0.84
N VAL A 711 22.74 44.88 1.95
CA VAL A 711 23.34 44.10 3.06
C VAL A 711 22.27 43.31 3.83
N GLU A 712 21.06 43.86 4.03
CA GLU A 712 19.92 43.15 4.63
C GLU A 712 19.51 41.93 3.76
N ALA A 713 19.41 42.11 2.44
CA ALA A 713 19.13 41.02 1.49
C ALA A 713 20.25 39.96 1.47
N LEU A 714 21.52 40.38 1.50
CA LEU A 714 22.68 39.49 1.58
C LEU A 714 22.67 38.66 2.89
N LEU A 715 22.46 39.31 4.05
CA LEU A 715 22.45 38.63 5.33
C LEU A 715 21.29 37.65 5.43
N GLY A 716 20.08 38.05 5.01
CA GLY A 716 18.90 37.18 5.00
C GLY A 716 19.09 35.94 4.13
N PHE A 717 19.79 36.06 2.99
CA PHE A 717 20.13 34.90 2.17
C PHE A 717 21.23 34.02 2.79
N ILE A 718 22.23 34.61 3.46
CA ILE A 718 23.23 33.83 4.22
C ILE A 718 22.56 33.07 5.39
N ASP A 719 21.52 33.64 6.00
CA ASP A 719 20.70 32.94 7.00
C ASP A 719 19.90 31.76 6.41
N VAL A 720 19.39 31.89 5.18
CA VAL A 720 18.82 30.74 4.43
C VAL A 720 19.88 29.64 4.22
N MET A 721 21.10 30.00 3.78
CA MET A 721 22.21 29.04 3.60
C MET A 721 22.62 28.37 4.92
N LEU A 722 22.62 29.10 6.03
CA LEU A 722 22.89 28.54 7.36
C LEU A 722 21.80 27.56 7.80
N CYS A 723 20.53 27.83 7.50
CA CYS A 723 19.45 26.90 7.77
C CYS A 723 19.63 25.58 7.00
N ASP A 724 19.99 25.64 5.71
CA ASP A 724 20.31 24.44 4.91
C ASP A 724 21.49 23.65 5.52
N TYR A 725 22.54 24.35 5.95
CA TYR A 725 23.72 23.74 6.55
C TYR A 725 23.42 23.09 7.91
N VAL A 726 22.61 23.74 8.75
CA VAL A 726 22.12 23.15 10.02
C VAL A 726 21.24 21.94 9.73
N ASN A 727 20.33 22.01 8.77
CA ASN A 727 19.49 20.88 8.35
C ASN A 727 20.33 19.70 7.80
N TYR A 728 21.39 19.97 7.05
CA TYR A 728 22.37 18.97 6.62
C TYR A 728 23.11 18.32 7.81
N LEU A 729 23.64 19.12 8.75
CA LEU A 729 24.32 18.62 9.94
C LEU A 729 23.38 17.78 10.83
N MET A 730 22.14 18.24 11.05
CA MET A 730 21.12 17.46 11.76
C MET A 730 20.83 16.14 11.07
N ARG A 731 20.67 16.12 9.74
CA ARG A 731 20.45 14.88 8.96
C ARG A 731 21.62 13.89 9.07
N MET A 732 22.85 14.38 9.15
CA MET A 732 24.05 13.55 9.39
C MET A 732 24.11 13.00 10.82
N ALA A 733 23.69 13.79 11.83
CA ALA A 733 23.69 13.38 13.24
C ALA A 733 22.48 12.55 13.67
N ALA A 734 21.36 12.65 12.94
CA ALA A 734 20.06 12.10 13.31
C ALA A 734 20.06 10.63 13.75
N PRO A 735 20.80 9.69 13.13
CA PRO A 735 20.80 8.29 13.57
C PRO A 735 21.26 8.12 15.04
N GLN A 736 22.33 8.82 15.44
CA GLN A 736 22.90 8.76 16.79
C GLN A 736 22.04 9.54 17.81
N LEU A 737 21.45 10.65 17.37
CA LEU A 737 20.52 11.44 18.19
C LEU A 737 19.23 10.67 18.49
N ILE A 738 18.69 9.93 17.51
CA ILE A 738 17.47 9.11 17.67
C ILE A 738 17.73 7.92 18.61
N GLU A 739 18.88 7.25 18.51
CA GLU A 739 19.23 6.13 19.40
C GLU A 739 19.37 6.57 20.86
N SER A 740 19.95 7.75 21.09
CA SER A 740 20.16 8.32 22.44
C SER A 740 18.97 9.14 22.97
N ALA A 741 17.95 9.41 22.14
CA ALA A 741 16.91 10.41 22.42
C ALA A 741 16.20 10.23 23.76
N ALA A 742 15.64 9.05 24.01
CA ALA A 742 14.87 8.76 25.22
C ALA A 742 15.73 8.90 26.51
N GLN A 743 17.01 8.54 26.43
CA GLN A 743 17.94 8.67 27.57
C GLN A 743 18.35 10.13 27.80
N TYR A 744 18.56 10.90 26.74
CA TYR A 744 18.86 12.33 26.83
C TYR A 744 17.66 13.10 27.41
N GLU A 745 16.45 12.82 26.91
CA GLU A 745 15.21 13.46 27.36
C GLU A 745 14.93 13.15 28.84
N ALA A 746 14.96 11.88 29.25
CA ALA A 746 14.82 11.48 30.64
C ALA A 746 15.87 12.15 31.55
N LYS A 747 17.12 12.27 31.09
CA LYS A 747 18.20 12.95 31.82
C LYS A 747 17.97 14.46 31.95
N ARG A 748 17.35 15.12 30.96
CA ARG A 748 16.99 16.54 31.04
C ARG A 748 15.79 16.78 31.94
N PHE A 749 14.72 16.00 31.80
CA PHE A 749 13.55 16.10 32.66
C PHE A 749 13.89 15.84 34.15
N ALA A 750 14.79 14.88 34.42
CA ALA A 750 15.34 14.66 35.77
C ALA A 750 16.11 15.88 36.33
N GLN A 751 16.78 16.67 35.49
CA GLN A 751 17.46 17.91 35.91
C GLN A 751 16.47 19.02 36.26
N GLU A 752 15.37 19.15 35.51
CA GLU A 752 14.31 20.15 35.75
C GLU A 752 13.50 19.83 37.02
N ILE A 753 13.25 18.55 37.28
CA ILE A 753 12.67 18.07 38.55
C ILE A 753 13.63 18.36 39.72
N ALA A 754 14.93 18.09 39.57
CA ALA A 754 15.93 18.37 40.60
C ALA A 754 16.14 19.87 40.86
N ALA A 755 15.87 20.73 39.87
CA ALA A 755 15.84 22.18 40.02
C ALA A 755 14.55 22.70 40.68
N GLY A 756 13.52 21.86 40.85
CA GLY A 756 12.22 22.24 41.41
C GLY A 756 11.30 23.00 40.44
N GLU A 757 11.64 23.03 39.15
CA GLU A 757 10.89 23.75 38.11
C GLU A 757 9.60 23.02 37.68
N VAL A 758 9.46 21.74 38.07
CA VAL A 758 8.36 20.84 37.70
C VAL A 758 7.69 20.26 38.95
N ARG A 759 6.35 20.24 38.96
CA ARG A 759 5.49 19.49 39.89
C ARG A 759 4.48 18.71 39.03
N PHE A 760 4.03 17.53 39.45
CA PHE A 760 3.16 16.66 38.61
C PHE A 760 1.66 16.95 38.71
N SER A 761 1.25 18.13 39.17
CA SER A 761 -0.15 18.44 39.49
C SER A 761 -1.12 18.35 38.30
N VAL A 762 -0.66 18.69 37.10
CA VAL A 762 -1.48 18.61 35.87
C VAL A 762 -1.53 17.18 35.36
N ALA A 763 -0.39 16.46 35.37
CA ALA A 763 -0.33 15.04 35.04
C ALA A 763 -1.20 14.17 35.96
N GLU A 764 -1.18 14.41 37.28
CA GLU A 764 -2.03 13.70 38.26
C GLU A 764 -3.51 13.92 37.98
N ASN A 765 -3.93 15.17 37.71
CA ASN A 765 -5.32 15.49 37.39
C ASN A 765 -5.78 14.85 36.06
N ALA A 766 -4.97 14.97 34.99
CA ALA A 766 -5.26 14.37 33.70
C ALA A 766 -5.29 12.82 33.77
N TRP A 767 -4.43 12.22 34.59
CA TRP A 767 -4.44 10.78 34.85
C TRP A 767 -5.68 10.34 35.64
N ARG A 768 -6.07 11.08 36.68
CA ARG A 768 -7.28 10.79 37.48
C ARG A 768 -8.56 10.89 36.63
N GLU A 769 -8.66 11.89 35.76
CA GLU A 769 -9.73 11.98 34.75
C GLU A 769 -9.76 10.77 33.81
N ALA A 770 -8.60 10.38 33.28
CA ALA A 770 -8.48 9.26 32.36
C ALA A 770 -8.85 7.93 33.01
N VAL A 771 -8.42 7.68 34.25
CA VAL A 771 -8.84 6.53 35.06
C VAL A 771 -10.36 6.53 35.24
N ASN A 772 -10.95 7.65 35.68
CA ASN A 772 -12.40 7.76 35.90
C ASN A 772 -13.21 7.48 34.62
N LYS A 773 -12.81 8.02 33.47
CA LYS A 773 -13.45 7.78 32.17
C LYS A 773 -13.39 6.29 31.77
N VAL A 774 -12.26 5.62 31.97
CA VAL A 774 -12.11 4.19 31.65
C VAL A 774 -12.85 3.30 32.62
N MET A 775 -12.81 3.58 33.93
CA MET A 775 -13.54 2.80 34.93
C MET A 775 -15.06 2.92 34.74
N ALA A 776 -15.57 4.11 34.39
CA ALA A 776 -16.97 4.29 34.00
C ALA A 776 -17.33 3.54 32.70
N GLU A 777 -16.43 3.47 31.71
CA GLU A 777 -16.62 2.65 30.51
C GLU A 777 -16.69 1.15 30.81
N VAL A 778 -15.85 0.67 31.75
CA VAL A 778 -15.83 -0.73 32.21
C VAL A 778 -17.09 -1.06 33.01
N GLN A 779 -17.50 -0.22 33.96
CA GLN A 779 -18.74 -0.40 34.73
C GLN A 779 -19.99 -0.41 33.83
N ARG A 780 -19.97 0.31 32.71
CA ARG A 780 -21.02 0.26 31.69
C ARG A 780 -21.01 -1.00 30.81
N ARG A 781 -19.91 -1.77 30.78
CA ARG A 781 -19.79 -3.05 30.08
C ARG A 781 -20.06 -4.25 30.97
N ASP A 782 -19.81 -4.13 32.27
CA ASP A 782 -19.98 -5.18 33.28
C ASP A 782 -20.85 -4.67 34.44
N PRO A 783 -22.16 -4.44 34.21
CA PRO A 783 -23.08 -3.94 35.24
C PRO A 783 -23.35 -4.98 36.34
N GLU A 784 -23.05 -6.26 36.08
CA GLU A 784 -23.19 -7.38 37.02
C GLU A 784 -21.93 -7.57 37.90
N GLY A 785 -20.84 -6.85 37.63
CA GLY A 785 -19.63 -6.84 38.46
C GLY A 785 -18.81 -8.12 38.38
N ILE A 786 -18.92 -8.88 37.28
CA ILE A 786 -18.30 -10.21 37.11
C ILE A 786 -16.76 -10.12 37.03
N ASN A 787 -16.22 -8.95 36.70
CA ASN A 787 -14.79 -8.61 36.74
C ASN A 787 -13.92 -9.56 35.92
N HIS A 788 -14.38 -9.91 34.71
CA HIS A 788 -13.65 -10.79 33.80
C HIS A 788 -12.22 -10.30 33.52
N PRO A 789 -11.18 -11.16 33.60
CA PRO A 789 -9.78 -10.76 33.37
C PRO A 789 -9.49 -10.12 32.00
N LYS A 790 -10.32 -10.40 30.98
CA LYS A 790 -10.23 -9.78 29.64
C LYS A 790 -10.86 -8.38 29.56
N SER A 791 -11.66 -7.99 30.56
CA SER A 791 -12.33 -6.70 30.66
C SER A 791 -11.61 -5.72 31.59
N ARG A 792 -10.67 -6.21 32.43
CA ARG A 792 -9.90 -5.37 33.36
C ARG A 792 -9.02 -4.37 32.58
N PRO A 793 -9.08 -3.05 32.86
CA PRO A 793 -8.28 -2.06 32.18
C PRO A 793 -6.79 -2.13 32.60
N THR A 794 -5.90 -2.09 31.62
CA THR A 794 -4.44 -2.06 31.79
C THR A 794 -3.95 -0.61 32.01
N ALA A 795 -2.81 -0.42 32.69
CA ALA A 795 -2.13 0.88 32.80
C ALA A 795 -2.02 1.63 31.45
N SER A 796 -1.61 0.91 30.41
CA SER A 796 -1.49 1.43 29.04
C SER A 796 -2.82 1.89 28.43
N ARG A 797 -3.98 1.38 28.86
CA ARG A 797 -5.33 1.81 28.43
C ARG A 797 -5.76 3.11 29.12
N PHE A 798 -5.28 3.38 30.35
CA PHE A 798 -5.42 4.68 31.01
C PHE A 798 -4.48 5.72 30.36
N TYR A 799 -3.23 5.36 30.09
CA TYR A 799 -2.30 6.22 29.33
C TYR A 799 -2.86 6.62 27.96
N ALA A 800 -3.38 5.65 27.18
CA ALA A 800 -4.00 5.93 25.88
C ALA A 800 -5.28 6.79 26.00
N GLN A 801 -6.00 6.73 27.12
CA GLN A 801 -7.12 7.63 27.40
C GLN A 801 -6.62 9.06 27.63
N MET A 802 -5.67 9.23 28.57
CA MET A 802 -5.06 10.50 28.92
C MET A 802 -4.48 11.20 27.68
N LEU A 803 -3.73 10.47 26.85
CA LEU A 803 -3.15 11.01 25.62
C LEU A 803 -4.22 11.50 24.63
N VAL A 804 -5.32 10.76 24.46
CA VAL A 804 -6.45 11.19 23.60
C VAL A 804 -7.17 12.40 24.19
N ASP A 805 -7.42 12.43 25.51
CA ASP A 805 -8.07 13.57 26.15
C ASP A 805 -7.24 14.86 26.04
N VAL A 806 -5.91 14.78 26.26
CA VAL A 806 -4.97 15.91 26.12
C VAL A 806 -4.85 16.39 24.67
N PHE A 807 -4.61 15.49 23.71
CA PHE A 807 -4.50 15.85 22.29
C PHE A 807 -5.83 16.20 21.62
N THR A 808 -6.95 16.09 22.33
CA THR A 808 -8.27 16.58 21.89
C THR A 808 -8.88 17.55 22.90
N ALA A 809 -8.03 18.31 23.60
CA ALA A 809 -8.44 19.37 24.50
C ALA A 809 -9.34 20.40 23.78
N LEU A 810 -10.26 21.00 24.54
CA LEU A 810 -11.25 21.93 23.98
C LEU A 810 -10.86 23.40 24.16
N SER A 811 -9.87 23.71 25.00
CA SER A 811 -9.35 25.08 25.15
C SER A 811 -8.26 25.32 24.08
N LEU A 812 -8.48 26.31 23.21
CA LEU A 812 -7.59 26.63 22.10
C LEU A 812 -7.21 28.13 22.13
N PRO A 813 -5.91 28.50 22.06
CA PRO A 813 -4.73 27.62 22.07
C PRO A 813 -4.57 26.85 23.40
N ALA A 814 -3.87 25.71 23.37
CA ALA A 814 -3.62 24.95 24.59
C ALA A 814 -2.60 25.70 25.48
N SER A 815 -2.97 26.02 26.72
CA SER A 815 -2.06 26.73 27.63
C SER A 815 -1.02 25.78 28.24
N PRO A 816 0.20 26.27 28.56
CA PRO A 816 1.25 25.45 29.17
C PRO A 816 0.92 24.96 30.59
N GLU A 817 -0.16 25.46 31.18
CA GLU A 817 -0.68 25.12 32.52
C GLU A 817 -1.75 24.01 32.47
N GLN A 818 -2.28 23.69 31.28
CA GLN A 818 -3.30 22.65 31.07
C GLN A 818 -2.71 21.34 30.49
N VAL A 819 -1.47 21.38 30.01
CA VAL A 819 -0.78 20.24 29.42
C VAL A 819 0.06 19.52 30.49
N PRO A 820 -0.07 18.18 30.66
CA PRO A 820 0.78 17.41 31.58
C PRO A 820 2.26 17.66 31.38
N GLU A 821 3.02 17.66 32.48
CA GLU A 821 4.33 18.30 32.51
C GLU A 821 5.37 17.61 31.61
N MET A 822 5.25 16.28 31.45
CA MET A 822 6.01 15.44 30.52
C MET A 822 5.73 15.75 29.03
N LEU A 823 4.56 16.31 28.70
CA LEU A 823 4.11 16.59 27.33
C LEU A 823 4.27 18.07 26.94
N ARG A 824 4.97 18.89 27.74
CA ARG A 824 5.11 20.34 27.49
C ARG A 824 5.87 20.69 26.21
N LEU A 825 6.73 19.79 25.70
CA LEU A 825 7.35 19.95 24.38
C LEU A 825 6.34 19.81 23.22
N ASP A 826 5.21 19.15 23.45
CA ASP A 826 4.20 18.84 22.43
C ASP A 826 3.09 19.90 22.32
N ILE A 827 3.13 21.02 23.07
CA ILE A 827 2.04 22.04 23.10
C ILE A 827 1.65 22.52 21.68
N ALA A 828 2.61 22.68 20.78
CA ALA A 828 2.35 23.06 19.38
C ALA A 828 1.60 21.96 18.61
N ARG A 829 1.95 20.67 18.82
CA ARG A 829 1.23 19.52 18.25
C ARG A 829 -0.15 19.35 18.89
N ILE A 830 -0.27 19.47 20.21
CA ILE A 830 -1.54 19.40 20.94
C ILE A 830 -2.50 20.47 20.40
N THR A 831 -2.04 21.71 20.23
CA THR A 831 -2.83 22.78 19.61
C THR A 831 -3.21 22.43 18.18
N LYS A 832 -2.26 22.05 17.32
CA LYS A 832 -2.52 21.69 15.91
C LYS A 832 -3.52 20.54 15.74
N VAL A 833 -3.42 19.50 16.58
CA VAL A 833 -4.37 18.37 16.58
C VAL A 833 -5.73 18.79 17.13
N SER A 834 -5.78 19.58 18.22
CA SER A 834 -7.04 20.07 18.80
C SER A 834 -7.80 20.98 17.82
N THR A 835 -7.12 21.89 17.13
CA THR A 835 -7.72 22.71 16.05
C THR A 835 -8.21 21.84 14.88
N MET A 836 -7.45 20.81 14.48
CA MET A 836 -7.88 19.89 13.43
C MET A 836 -9.12 19.06 13.86
N VAL A 837 -9.17 18.62 15.11
CA VAL A 837 -10.31 17.89 15.71
C VAL A 837 -11.54 18.78 15.80
N GLN A 838 -11.40 20.03 16.27
CA GLN A 838 -12.46 21.04 16.28
C GLN A 838 -13.00 21.28 14.86
N ARG A 839 -12.12 21.48 13.88
CA ARG A 839 -12.48 21.63 12.46
C ARG A 839 -13.25 20.41 11.95
N ILE A 840 -12.75 19.19 12.16
CA ILE A 840 -13.39 17.93 11.74
C ILE A 840 -14.81 17.79 12.31
N ILE A 841 -15.02 18.00 13.62
CA ILE A 841 -16.37 17.88 14.19
C ILE A 841 -17.31 19.02 13.76
N THR A 842 -16.77 20.21 13.48
CA THR A 842 -17.53 21.37 12.99
C THR A 842 -18.03 21.13 11.57
N VAL A 843 -17.14 20.74 10.64
CA VAL A 843 -17.53 20.39 9.26
C VAL A 843 -18.44 19.16 9.25
N GLY A 844 -18.14 18.15 10.08
CA GLY A 844 -19.01 16.97 10.25
C GLY A 844 -20.42 17.32 10.72
N ALA A 845 -20.57 18.23 11.69
CA ALA A 845 -21.87 18.70 12.15
C ALA A 845 -22.63 19.46 11.06
N VAL A 846 -21.95 20.35 10.32
CA VAL A 846 -22.53 21.09 9.18
C VAL A 846 -23.01 20.13 8.08
N LEU A 847 -22.16 19.19 7.65
CA LEU A 847 -22.50 18.21 6.62
C LEU A 847 -23.64 17.29 7.07
N LEU A 848 -23.64 16.81 8.33
CA LEU A 848 -24.70 15.96 8.85
C LEU A 848 -26.06 16.68 8.87
N GLN A 849 -26.10 17.96 9.26
CA GLN A 849 -27.33 18.76 9.21
C GLN A 849 -27.78 19.03 7.77
N CYS A 850 -26.86 19.25 6.83
CA CYS A 850 -27.18 19.39 5.40
C CYS A 850 -27.71 18.08 4.79
N LYS A 851 -27.06 16.94 5.04
CA LYS A 851 -27.50 15.60 4.61
C LYS A 851 -28.90 15.28 5.15
N ASN A 852 -29.16 15.57 6.43
CA ASN A 852 -30.45 15.35 7.07
C ASN A 852 -31.56 16.23 6.46
N LEU A 853 -31.31 17.54 6.27
CA LEU A 853 -32.29 18.44 5.62
C LEU A 853 -32.60 18.05 4.18
N LEU A 854 -31.60 17.58 3.42
CA LEU A 854 -31.75 17.12 2.04
C LEU A 854 -32.17 15.64 1.91
N LYS A 855 -32.52 14.98 3.02
CA LYS A 855 -32.94 13.56 3.11
C LYS A 855 -31.98 12.61 2.38
N ARG A 856 -30.67 12.83 2.51
CA ARG A 856 -29.62 11.98 1.91
C ARG A 856 -29.04 11.00 2.93
N ASP A 857 -28.51 9.88 2.45
CA ASP A 857 -27.80 8.92 3.30
C ASP A 857 -26.60 9.61 3.99
N VAL A 858 -26.55 9.48 5.31
CA VAL A 858 -25.45 9.95 6.17
C VAL A 858 -24.11 9.35 5.73
N ARG A 859 -24.11 8.12 5.21
CA ARG A 859 -22.91 7.39 4.74
C ARG A 859 -22.42 7.84 3.36
N SER A 860 -23.19 8.65 2.63
CA SER A 860 -22.73 9.19 1.33
C SER A 860 -21.54 10.14 1.54
N GLN A 861 -20.45 9.93 0.82
CA GLN A 861 -19.20 10.68 1.01
C GLN A 861 -19.24 12.03 0.28
N TRP A 862 -19.24 13.14 1.01
CA TRP A 862 -19.29 14.50 0.47
C TRP A 862 -17.89 15.14 0.55
N LYS A 863 -16.89 14.47 -0.01
CA LYS A 863 -15.47 14.86 0.14
C LYS A 863 -15.19 16.27 -0.38
N THR A 864 -15.77 16.66 -1.51
CA THR A 864 -15.54 17.98 -2.12
C THR A 864 -16.18 19.09 -1.29
N GLU A 865 -17.40 18.89 -0.80
CA GLU A 865 -18.07 19.80 0.11
C GLU A 865 -17.31 19.91 1.45
N ALA A 866 -16.82 18.78 2.00
CA ALA A 866 -16.01 18.74 3.20
C ALA A 866 -14.72 19.56 3.06
N SER A 867 -13.96 19.38 1.96
CA SER A 867 -12.75 20.14 1.69
C SER A 867 -13.02 21.64 1.52
N ARG A 868 -14.09 22.03 0.82
CA ARG A 868 -14.43 23.46 0.65
C ARG A 868 -14.82 24.12 1.97
N VAL A 869 -15.67 23.48 2.79
CA VAL A 869 -16.05 24.03 4.11
C VAL A 869 -14.85 24.03 5.06
N LEU A 870 -13.96 23.02 4.98
CA LEU A 870 -12.74 22.97 5.77
C LEU A 870 -11.79 24.13 5.43
N ALA A 871 -11.58 24.44 4.15
CA ALA A 871 -10.77 25.58 3.73
C ALA A 871 -11.30 26.93 4.28
N VAL A 872 -12.62 27.11 4.34
CA VAL A 872 -13.26 28.29 4.96
C VAL A 872 -12.97 28.40 6.46
N LEU A 873 -12.77 27.27 7.15
CA LEU A 873 -12.38 27.21 8.57
C LEU A 873 -10.85 27.23 8.79
N GLU A 874 -10.06 26.88 7.77
CA GLU A 874 -8.59 26.99 7.76
C GLU A 874 -8.14 28.44 7.52
N ASN A 875 -8.94 29.27 6.83
CA ASN A 875 -8.70 30.71 6.60
C ASN A 875 -9.07 31.66 7.78
N GLU A 876 -9.41 31.12 8.96
CA GLU A 876 -9.54 31.84 10.26
C GLU A 876 -10.23 33.24 10.25
N HIS A 877 -11.32 33.38 9.48
CA HIS A 877 -12.12 34.60 9.40
C HIS A 877 -12.54 35.15 10.78
N PRO A 878 -12.21 36.41 11.16
CA PRO A 878 -12.52 36.95 12.49
C PRO A 878 -14.04 37.09 12.72
N SER A 879 -14.78 37.56 11.73
CA SER A 879 -16.24 37.66 11.73
C SER A 879 -16.93 36.29 11.63
N LEU A 880 -17.92 36.04 12.50
CA LEU A 880 -18.76 34.84 12.42
C LEU A 880 -19.55 34.78 11.12
N ASP A 881 -20.06 35.92 10.65
CA ASP A 881 -20.90 35.98 9.46
C ASP A 881 -20.13 35.72 8.16
N THR A 882 -18.88 36.18 8.04
CA THR A 882 -18.04 35.85 6.87
C THR A 882 -17.72 34.35 6.81
N ALA A 883 -17.47 33.71 7.95
CA ALA A 883 -17.32 32.25 8.02
C ALA A 883 -18.63 31.51 7.68
N LEU A 884 -19.79 32.06 8.08
CA LEU A 884 -21.11 31.53 7.73
C LEU A 884 -21.41 31.67 6.23
N ASP A 885 -21.13 32.83 5.63
CA ASP A 885 -21.31 33.09 4.20
C ASP A 885 -20.40 32.20 3.34
N GLY A 886 -19.11 32.11 3.69
CA GLY A 886 -18.18 31.18 3.03
C GLY A 886 -18.62 29.72 3.16
N THR A 887 -19.12 29.31 4.33
CA THR A 887 -19.64 27.94 4.55
C THR A 887 -20.88 27.66 3.71
N MET A 888 -21.82 28.60 3.63
CA MET A 888 -23.01 28.45 2.78
C MET A 888 -22.64 28.41 1.29
N ALA A 889 -21.74 29.27 0.83
CA ALA A 889 -21.23 29.25 -0.55
C ALA A 889 -20.52 27.92 -0.89
N ALA A 890 -19.69 27.39 0.03
CA ALA A 890 -19.00 26.10 -0.13
C ALA A 890 -19.95 24.89 -0.29
N LEU A 891 -21.14 24.96 0.32
CA LEU A 891 -22.21 23.96 0.20
C LEU A 891 -23.02 24.18 -1.09
N GLU A 892 -23.42 25.41 -1.39
CA GLU A 892 -24.23 25.73 -2.58
C GLU A 892 -23.46 25.51 -3.90
N ALA A 893 -22.13 25.71 -3.90
CA ALA A 893 -21.24 25.34 -5.00
C ALA A 893 -21.14 23.81 -5.24
N GLY A 894 -21.75 22.99 -4.39
CA GLY A 894 -21.93 21.55 -4.63
C GLY A 894 -23.36 21.19 -5.04
N ARG A 895 -24.36 21.84 -4.44
CA ARG A 895 -25.78 21.50 -4.61
C ARG A 895 -26.65 22.74 -4.48
N SER A 896 -27.48 23.01 -5.50
CA SER A 896 -28.57 23.96 -5.37
C SER A 896 -29.61 23.47 -4.35
N MET A 897 -30.20 24.40 -3.60
CA MET A 897 -31.17 24.13 -2.53
C MET A 897 -32.35 25.10 -2.60
N PRO A 898 -33.60 24.67 -2.28
CA PRO A 898 -34.73 25.58 -2.18
C PRO A 898 -34.50 26.70 -1.16
N ALA A 899 -35.04 27.89 -1.41
CA ALA A 899 -34.80 29.08 -0.57
C ALA A 899 -35.19 28.87 0.90
N ALA A 900 -36.28 28.14 1.19
CA ALA A 900 -36.66 27.78 2.57
C ALA A 900 -35.60 26.89 3.25
N THR A 901 -35.11 25.87 2.54
CA THR A 901 -34.06 24.95 3.03
C THR A 901 -32.74 25.68 3.24
N ARG A 902 -32.37 26.61 2.34
CA ARG A 902 -31.20 27.51 2.48
C ARG A 902 -31.28 28.31 3.78
N THR A 903 -32.41 28.97 4.04
CA THR A 903 -32.59 29.80 5.24
C THR A 903 -32.53 28.96 6.53
N GLN A 904 -33.17 27.80 6.54
CA GLN A 904 -33.12 26.86 7.67
C GLN A 904 -31.68 26.32 7.90
N LEU A 905 -30.98 25.94 6.83
CA LEU A 905 -29.59 25.48 6.91
C LEU A 905 -28.67 26.59 7.43
N ARG A 906 -28.81 27.84 6.93
CA ARG A 906 -28.03 28.99 7.41
C ARG A 906 -28.18 29.21 8.92
N GLN A 907 -29.40 29.08 9.45
CA GLN A 907 -29.65 29.18 10.90
C GLN A 907 -29.00 28.04 11.69
N LEU A 908 -29.02 26.80 11.17
CA LEU A 908 -28.36 25.66 11.80
C LEU A 908 -26.82 25.80 11.76
N VAL A 909 -26.26 26.16 10.61
CA VAL A 909 -24.81 26.38 10.43
C VAL A 909 -24.32 27.50 11.35
N ARG A 910 -25.04 28.63 11.48
CA ARG A 910 -24.68 29.70 12.43
C ARG A 910 -24.54 29.15 13.86
N LYS A 911 -25.52 28.37 14.33
CA LYS A 911 -25.49 27.75 15.68
C LYS A 911 -24.34 26.75 15.86
N VAL A 912 -23.94 26.02 14.82
CA VAL A 912 -22.76 25.14 14.86
C VAL A 912 -21.48 25.95 14.99
N LEU A 913 -21.29 26.98 14.15
CA LEU A 913 -20.08 27.81 14.15
C LEU A 913 -19.94 28.59 15.46
N GLU A 914 -21.05 29.12 15.98
CA GLU A 914 -21.15 29.79 17.28
C GLU A 914 -20.81 28.85 18.44
N SER A 915 -21.45 27.67 18.52
CA SER A 915 -21.12 26.65 19.54
C SER A 915 -19.69 26.10 19.41
N SER A 916 -19.10 26.11 18.21
CA SER A 916 -17.72 25.66 17.98
C SER A 916 -16.68 26.70 18.42
N ARG A 917 -16.95 28.00 18.19
CA ARG A 917 -16.11 29.10 18.68
C ARG A 917 -16.16 29.22 20.20
N GLU A 918 -17.34 29.12 20.80
CA GLU A 918 -17.48 29.23 22.26
C GLU A 918 -16.85 28.04 22.99
N MET A 919 -16.95 26.83 22.43
CA MET A 919 -16.22 25.64 22.91
C MET A 919 -14.71 25.89 22.93
N ALA A 920 -14.12 26.40 21.83
CA ALA A 920 -12.69 26.74 21.77
C ALA A 920 -12.26 27.82 22.78
N ARG A 921 -13.10 28.85 22.97
CA ARG A 921 -12.84 29.98 23.87
C ARG A 921 -12.94 29.61 25.35
N THR A 922 -13.80 28.66 25.71
CA THR A 922 -14.09 28.32 27.11
C THR A 922 -13.49 26.99 27.57
N GLY A 923 -13.15 26.08 26.65
CA GLY A 923 -12.74 24.72 26.97
C GLY A 923 -13.88 23.80 27.44
N ILE A 924 -15.13 24.28 27.48
CA ILE A 924 -16.29 23.54 27.99
C ILE A 924 -16.86 22.63 26.90
N GLU A 925 -17.45 21.48 27.27
CA GLU A 925 -18.15 20.61 26.32
C GLU A 925 -19.22 21.37 25.50
N PRO A 926 -19.32 21.12 24.19
CA PRO A 926 -20.22 21.87 23.33
C PRO A 926 -21.68 21.71 23.75
N THR A 927 -22.40 22.84 23.77
CA THR A 927 -23.83 22.90 24.09
C THR A 927 -24.68 22.23 23.02
N GLN A 928 -24.24 22.26 21.75
CA GLN A 928 -24.94 21.54 20.68
C GLN A 928 -24.72 20.01 20.80
N PRO A 929 -25.79 19.19 20.90
CA PRO A 929 -25.65 17.74 21.08
C PRO A 929 -24.99 17.04 19.88
N VAL A 930 -25.09 17.59 18.66
CA VAL A 930 -24.45 17.01 17.47
C VAL A 930 -22.92 17.13 17.55
N LEU A 931 -22.39 18.32 17.87
CA LEU A 931 -20.95 18.51 18.11
C LEU A 931 -20.44 17.59 19.22
N ARG A 932 -21.16 17.51 20.35
CA ARG A 932 -20.77 16.64 21.49
C ARG A 932 -20.72 15.17 21.08
N LEU A 933 -21.77 14.70 20.40
CA LEU A 933 -21.85 13.32 19.92
C LEU A 933 -20.72 13.00 18.92
N LEU A 934 -20.40 13.92 18.00
CA LEU A 934 -19.29 13.75 17.05
C LEU A 934 -17.91 13.76 17.75
N LEU A 935 -17.71 14.61 18.76
CA LEU A 935 -16.51 14.63 19.59
C LEU A 935 -16.30 13.30 20.33
N THR A 936 -17.31 12.79 21.05
CA THR A 936 -17.24 11.50 21.74
C THR A 936 -16.96 10.35 20.76
N ARG A 937 -17.61 10.37 19.59
CA ARG A 937 -17.40 9.38 18.51
C ARG A 937 -15.99 9.44 17.93
N LEU A 938 -15.44 10.63 17.73
CA LEU A 938 -14.10 10.84 17.19
C LEU A 938 -13.00 10.44 18.19
N ARG A 939 -13.10 10.88 19.45
CA ARG A 939 -12.23 10.43 20.55
C ARG A 939 -12.23 8.90 20.63
N GLY A 940 -13.41 8.28 20.64
CA GLY A 940 -13.55 6.81 20.63
C GLY A 940 -12.95 6.13 19.38
N ASN A 941 -12.93 6.79 18.22
CA ASN A 941 -12.30 6.25 17.00
C ASN A 941 -10.77 6.27 17.07
N ILE A 942 -10.19 7.40 17.49
CA ILE A 942 -8.75 7.58 17.67
C ILE A 942 -8.25 6.60 18.74
N LEU A 943 -8.94 6.54 19.87
CA LEU A 943 -8.66 5.63 20.97
C LEU A 943 -8.70 4.15 20.58
N ALA A 944 -9.67 3.75 19.72
CA ALA A 944 -9.76 2.39 19.19
C ALA A 944 -8.60 2.00 18.24
N ARG A 945 -7.88 2.99 17.69
CA ARG A 945 -6.66 2.77 16.88
C ARG A 945 -5.40 2.70 17.75
N LEU A 946 -5.38 3.41 18.87
CA LEU A 946 -4.26 3.50 19.82
C LEU A 946 -4.19 2.35 20.83
N VAL A 947 -5.09 1.36 20.79
CA VAL A 947 -5.18 0.32 21.83
C VAL A 947 -3.87 -0.48 21.96
N PRO A 948 -3.15 -0.36 23.10
CA PRO A 948 -1.90 -1.07 23.31
C PRO A 948 -2.19 -2.54 23.59
N GLY A 949 -1.77 -3.40 22.66
CA GLY A 949 -2.09 -4.83 22.65
C GLY A 949 -2.07 -5.42 21.24
N SER A 950 -2.30 -4.59 20.21
CA SER A 950 -2.08 -4.96 18.80
C SER A 950 -0.58 -5.02 18.47
N SER A 951 0.13 -6.02 18.99
CA SER A 951 1.55 -6.27 18.73
C SER A 951 1.79 -6.80 17.30
N SER A 952 0.76 -7.38 16.67
CA SER A 952 0.79 -7.71 15.24
C SER A 952 0.35 -6.53 14.38
N ALA A 953 1.12 -6.20 13.34
CA ALA A 953 0.73 -5.22 12.32
C ALA A 953 -0.64 -5.55 11.67
N ASN A 954 -0.97 -6.84 11.54
CA ASN A 954 -2.29 -7.30 11.05
C ASN A 954 -3.45 -6.88 11.96
N GLU A 955 -3.21 -6.71 13.26
CA GLU A 955 -4.23 -6.25 14.22
C GLU A 955 -4.38 -4.74 14.20
N LYS A 956 -3.27 -3.98 14.11
CA LYS A 956 -3.33 -2.54 13.82
C LYS A 956 -4.10 -2.26 12.52
N VAL A 957 -3.88 -3.04 11.45
CA VAL A 957 -4.64 -2.91 10.19
C VAL A 957 -6.12 -3.29 10.35
N LYS A 958 -6.45 -4.40 11.02
CA LYS A 958 -7.86 -4.80 11.24
C LYS A 958 -8.61 -3.81 12.14
N ALA A 959 -7.94 -3.26 13.16
CA ALA A 959 -8.47 -2.18 13.99
C ALA A 959 -8.67 -0.90 13.17
N ALA A 960 -7.70 -0.51 12.34
CA ALA A 960 -7.79 0.68 11.49
C ALA A 960 -8.91 0.60 10.44
N ASN A 961 -9.15 -0.58 9.85
CA ASN A 961 -10.24 -0.81 8.91
C ASN A 961 -11.60 -0.78 9.62
N SER A 962 -11.77 -1.53 10.72
CA SER A 962 -13.01 -1.49 11.51
C SER A 962 -13.30 -0.10 12.08
N ALA A 963 -12.26 0.66 12.46
CA ALA A 963 -12.39 2.06 12.86
C ALA A 963 -12.74 2.97 11.67
N GLY A 964 -12.30 2.65 10.44
CA GLY A 964 -12.72 3.35 9.21
C GLY A 964 -14.21 3.15 8.91
N GLU A 965 -14.68 1.90 8.92
CA GLU A 965 -16.09 1.52 8.78
C GLU A 965 -16.97 2.18 9.86
N LYS A 966 -16.49 2.20 11.11
CA LYS A 966 -17.14 2.92 12.21
C LYS A 966 -17.18 4.42 11.92
N LEU A 967 -16.08 5.07 11.53
CA LEU A 967 -16.06 6.51 11.24
C LEU A 967 -17.04 6.88 10.11
N ALA A 968 -17.12 6.04 9.07
CA ALA A 968 -18.06 6.20 7.97
C ALA A 968 -19.53 6.02 8.41
N SER A 969 -19.85 4.98 9.19
CA SER A 969 -21.22 4.77 9.71
C SER A 969 -21.65 5.81 10.74
N LEU A 970 -20.70 6.54 11.33
CA LEU A 970 -20.93 7.63 12.29
C LEU A 970 -21.09 9.01 11.63
N GLY A 971 -20.94 9.11 10.29
CA GLY A 971 -21.15 10.34 9.50
C GLY A 971 -19.91 11.20 9.25
N LEU A 972 -18.70 10.65 9.47
CA LEU A 972 -17.40 11.33 9.27
C LEU A 972 -16.54 10.62 8.21
N SER A 973 -17.19 10.04 7.20
CA SER A 973 -16.56 9.27 6.10
C SER A 973 -15.50 10.04 5.30
N GLU A 974 -15.62 11.36 5.30
CA GLU A 974 -14.81 12.32 4.57
C GLU A 974 -13.44 12.56 5.24
N PHE A 975 -13.30 12.22 6.52
CA PHE A 975 -12.12 12.55 7.34
C PHE A 975 -11.26 11.34 7.72
N VAL A 976 -11.53 10.15 7.17
CA VAL A 976 -10.82 8.90 7.49
C VAL A 976 -9.30 9.06 7.44
N ASP A 977 -8.78 9.73 6.40
CA ASP A 977 -7.34 9.90 6.21
C ASP A 977 -6.72 10.92 7.19
N ARG A 978 -7.40 12.05 7.47
CA ARG A 978 -6.94 13.02 8.50
C ARG A 978 -7.02 12.44 9.92
N VAL A 979 -8.07 11.67 10.23
CA VAL A 979 -8.21 10.97 11.53
C VAL A 979 -7.16 9.86 11.69
N ARG A 980 -6.80 9.18 10.60
CA ARG A 980 -5.66 8.25 10.59
C ARG A 980 -4.33 8.98 10.83
N GLN A 981 -4.06 10.08 10.14
CA GLN A 981 -2.84 10.88 10.37
C GLN A 981 -2.72 11.34 11.84
N ILE A 982 -3.85 11.70 12.47
CA ILE A 982 -3.91 12.01 13.90
C ILE A 982 -3.58 10.78 14.76
N SER A 983 -4.19 9.60 14.51
CA SER A 983 -3.86 8.40 15.30
C SER A 983 -2.41 7.94 15.11
N ASP A 984 -1.89 8.04 13.89
CA ASP A 984 -0.53 7.62 13.55
C ASP A 984 0.51 8.61 14.14
N LEU A 985 0.13 9.88 14.37
CA LEU A 985 0.93 10.86 15.14
C LEU A 985 0.88 10.58 16.65
N LEU A 986 -0.30 10.29 17.22
CA LEU A 986 -0.43 9.98 18.66
C LEU A 986 0.27 8.66 19.03
N ASP A 987 0.28 7.65 18.17
CA ASP A 987 1.04 6.39 18.38
C ASP A 987 2.56 6.66 18.41
N LYS A 988 3.06 7.62 17.62
CA LYS A 988 4.46 8.06 17.65
C LYS A 988 4.79 8.86 18.92
N VAL A 989 4.07 9.95 19.19
CA VAL A 989 4.30 10.79 20.39
C VAL A 989 4.19 9.92 21.64
N GLY A 990 3.11 9.14 21.75
CA GLY A 990 2.89 8.20 22.85
C GLY A 990 3.84 7.00 22.87
N SER A 991 4.74 6.84 21.89
CA SER A 991 5.86 5.88 21.97
C SER A 991 7.14 6.56 22.46
N VAL A 992 7.39 7.80 22.04
CA VAL A 992 8.56 8.60 22.49
C VAL A 992 8.40 8.98 23.97
N ASP A 993 7.24 9.53 24.35
CA ASP A 993 6.94 9.91 25.74
C ASP A 993 6.98 8.70 26.69
N ARG A 994 6.48 7.52 26.32
CA ARG A 994 6.64 6.32 27.16
C ARG A 994 8.08 5.81 27.23
N ALA A 995 8.88 6.01 26.18
CA ALA A 995 10.29 5.61 26.19
C ALA A 995 11.15 6.53 27.07
N ALA A 996 10.85 7.84 27.11
CA ALA A 996 11.54 8.80 27.96
C ALA A 996 10.98 8.84 29.40
N HIS A 997 9.65 8.89 29.55
CA HIS A 997 8.99 9.32 30.79
C HIS A 997 8.20 8.24 31.56
N SER A 998 8.30 6.96 31.18
CA SER A 998 7.54 5.87 31.81
C SER A 998 7.65 5.84 33.33
N THR A 999 8.84 6.05 33.90
CA THR A 999 9.07 6.04 35.35
C THR A 999 8.28 7.10 36.12
N TRP A 1000 8.07 8.29 35.54
CA TRP A 1000 7.26 9.34 36.16
C TRP A 1000 5.76 9.10 35.95
N TRP A 1001 5.36 8.55 34.81
CA TRP A 1001 3.97 8.10 34.60
C TRP A 1001 3.58 6.96 35.56
N ASP A 1002 4.48 6.02 35.84
CA ASP A 1002 4.27 4.97 36.85
C ASP A 1002 4.18 5.56 38.27
N ALA A 1003 5.02 6.55 38.61
CA ALA A 1003 4.94 7.25 39.90
C ALA A 1003 3.60 8.01 40.08
N VAL A 1004 3.14 8.74 39.05
CA VAL A 1004 1.82 9.37 39.02
C VAL A 1004 0.70 8.33 39.15
N ALA A 1005 0.80 7.20 38.45
CA ALA A 1005 -0.18 6.13 38.51
C ALA A 1005 -0.27 5.47 39.89
N ILE A 1006 0.86 5.27 40.58
CA ILE A 1006 0.91 4.77 41.95
C ILE A 1006 0.26 5.77 42.91
N LYS A 1007 0.62 7.05 42.82
CA LYS A 1007 0.06 8.09 43.71
C LYS A 1007 -1.46 8.20 43.56
N VAL A 1008 -1.98 8.29 42.33
CA VAL A 1008 -3.43 8.36 42.08
C VAL A 1008 -4.13 7.08 42.54
N GLN A 1009 -3.48 5.90 42.47
CA GLN A 1009 -4.04 4.67 43.05
C GLN A 1009 -4.10 4.71 44.58
N GLN A 1010 -3.08 5.25 45.26
CA GLN A 1010 -3.08 5.43 46.72
C GLN A 1010 -4.21 6.38 47.16
N GLU A 1011 -4.31 7.56 46.54
CA GLU A 1011 -5.39 8.52 46.77
C GLU A 1011 -6.79 7.89 46.58
N THR A 1012 -6.94 6.99 45.59
CA THR A 1012 -8.21 6.28 45.28
C THR A 1012 -8.46 5.05 46.17
N ILE A 1013 -7.54 4.71 47.08
CA ILE A 1013 -7.71 3.69 48.13
C ILE A 1013 -7.95 4.35 49.50
N GLU A 1014 -7.51 5.59 49.67
CA GLU A 1014 -7.69 6.41 50.88
C GLU A 1014 -8.99 7.24 50.87
N SER A 1015 -9.79 7.20 49.79
CA SER A 1015 -11.07 7.93 49.62
C SER A 1015 -12.25 7.06 49.20
#